data_AF-H8X3K0-F1
#
_entry.id   AF-H8X3K0-F1
#
_cell.length_a   1.000
_cell.length_b   1.000
_cell.length_c   1.000
_cell.angle_alpha   90.00
_cell.angle_beta   90.00
_cell.angle_gamma   90.00
#
_symmetry.space_group_name_H-M   'P 1'
#
loop_
_entity.id
_entity.type
_entity.pdbx_description
1 polymer ?
#
loop_
_entity_poly.entity_id
_entity_poly.type
_entity_poly.pdbx_seq_one_letter_code
_entity_poly.pdbx_strand_id
1 'polypeptide(L)'
;MTTCFRRRGYHSFALYKINLVPIRHNSLLSHRALERLPNNLYHKLTQYGQSEVKLVPKIEHAPLYSKVMNSDKPFSLNWNPIFKPSQHKLYQLLEAIVFHIICVIDYLKQGKEVPDLHREFFSQVIARSGKNEGSVDCEKLRSRFAIPYNGILKMGLQCFSTISLYINEPYTEDDLVAWVDSCSARSISSSVSLVTENTPAFVLFDILLRSPTFKEQFLVQSELWTHNINYLIMQMRKDTYILKTMLDNLTYYAVMFEPHSLVTLYQSTMDFINSPKTRSLMKLSSAFFDDLIWNLAVYSLRYQKLDPLAIANAQELLMSQIRNVQGTSLSLKGYLGIAIVMSRISYSKGLQVFHVAEKKFRKDTCSKKDLLTYYLTKIHLAKTPSEAINTFKIASNKFDYSSTLWLFFIRKLKYLNVMDEKRAKLFYKQICNSKVRITNDIVYELLHFVGELNVLEDMFRSVSNGKQVTLDNAFRVRYIQLLKRREPNKEDLPKLQWGSEKGHEFRNFDSVEKYISHIYTTAPAKSIQLIVTYLDYISKWDTVRFFELYKEEILDRDHLPNAACLKLLLETAKRSEDVKVSDNLLAPQFAIREFQGNVQATAKSYGISPRDDLWKSYISLLAEFDYVSELSKIMKWWIDLNFRPKRSTILSLLNTLPEEFALRHIKHHQVAKSKKDWDWPTTREFRRFKWFHGSSSVSR
;
A
#
# COMPACT_ATOMS: atom_id res chain seq x y z
N MET A 1 -4.70 74.35 -3.14
CA MET A 1 -3.58 74.69 -4.03
C MET A 1 -2.75 73.43 -4.26
N THR A 2 -2.59 73.02 -5.54
CA THR A 2 -1.31 72.62 -6.22
C THR A 2 -0.11 72.12 -5.37
N THR A 3 0.77 71.15 -5.69
CA THR A 3 1.11 70.26 -6.86
C THR A 3 2.34 69.37 -6.44
N CYS A 4 2.79 68.26 -7.06
CA CYS A 4 2.24 67.18 -7.91
C CYS A 4 3.34 66.09 -8.21
N PHE A 5 2.99 65.09 -9.03
CA PHE A 5 3.85 64.23 -9.91
C PHE A 5 4.80 63.10 -9.40
N ARG A 6 4.34 61.86 -9.65
CA ARG A 6 5.00 60.65 -10.25
C ARG A 6 6.55 60.57 -10.40
N ARG A 7 7.13 59.39 -10.07
CA ARG A 7 7.47 58.31 -11.06
C ARG A 7 7.87 56.96 -10.41
N ARG A 8 8.01 55.92 -11.24
CA ARG A 8 8.05 54.47 -10.88
C ARG A 8 9.45 53.99 -10.45
N GLY A 9 9.47 52.97 -9.57
CA GLY A 9 10.59 52.04 -9.37
C GLY A 9 10.05 50.64 -9.02
N TYR A 10 10.60 49.58 -9.63
CA TYR A 10 10.23 48.20 -9.31
C TYR A 10 10.83 47.79 -7.96
N HIS A 11 10.01 47.26 -7.04
CA HIS A 11 10.50 46.46 -5.92
C HIS A 11 9.88 45.07 -5.96
N SER A 12 10.73 44.05 -5.84
CA SER A 12 10.34 42.65 -5.75
C SER A 12 9.60 42.38 -4.44
N PHE A 13 8.31 42.07 -4.52
CA PHE A 13 7.60 41.56 -3.36
C PHE A 13 8.15 40.19 -2.98
N ALA A 14 8.68 40.10 -1.77
CA ALA A 14 9.07 38.84 -1.16
C ALA A 14 7.85 37.93 -1.07
N LEU A 15 7.92 36.76 -1.69
CA LEU A 15 6.92 35.71 -1.53
C LEU A 15 6.93 35.24 -0.07
N TYR A 16 5.94 35.70 0.70
CA TYR A 16 5.65 35.13 2.01
C TYR A 16 5.43 33.62 1.85
N LYS A 17 6.30 32.83 2.48
CA LYS A 17 6.07 31.41 2.68
C LYS A 17 4.84 31.25 3.57
N ILE A 18 3.68 31.01 2.97
CA ILE A 18 2.50 30.55 3.71
C ILE A 18 2.88 29.21 4.34
N ASN A 19 2.83 29.15 5.67
CA ASN A 19 3.13 27.93 6.40
C ASN A 19 1.97 26.96 6.16
N LEU A 20 2.14 26.00 5.25
CA LEU A 20 1.06 25.10 4.79
C LEU A 20 0.70 24.00 5.80
N VAL A 21 1.38 23.92 6.95
CA VAL A 21 1.13 22.86 7.94
C VAL A 21 -0.19 23.07 8.70
N PRO A 22 -0.50 24.23 9.30
CA PRO A 22 -1.77 24.44 10.02
C PRO A 22 -2.99 24.30 9.11
N ILE A 23 -2.92 24.83 7.89
CA ILE A 23 -4.03 24.85 6.92
C ILE A 23 -4.45 23.41 6.50
N ARG A 24 -3.53 22.44 6.54
CA ARG A 24 -3.83 21.03 6.21
C ARG A 24 -4.65 20.31 7.27
N HIS A 25 -4.71 20.80 8.51
CA HIS A 25 -5.36 20.09 9.62
C HIS A 25 -6.90 20.21 9.63
N ASN A 26 -7.49 21.22 8.98
CA ASN A 26 -8.94 21.46 9.04
C ASN A 26 -9.75 20.88 7.87
N SER A 27 -9.11 20.52 6.74
CA SER A 27 -9.82 19.90 5.61
C SER A 27 -10.25 18.47 5.92
N LEU A 28 -11.47 18.10 5.52
CA LEU A 28 -12.07 16.77 5.69
C LEU A 28 -11.35 15.67 4.90
N LEU A 29 -10.65 16.02 3.82
CA LEU A 29 -10.09 15.05 2.86
C LEU A 29 -8.56 15.14 2.71
N SER A 30 -7.88 15.92 3.55
CA SER A 30 -6.43 16.15 3.41
C SER A 30 -5.60 14.88 3.61
N HIS A 31 -6.04 13.94 4.45
CA HIS A 31 -5.42 12.62 4.60
C HIS A 31 -5.56 11.77 3.34
N ARG A 32 -6.73 11.82 2.68
CA ARG A 32 -7.04 11.08 1.44
C ARG A 32 -6.19 11.56 0.26
N ALA A 33 -5.85 12.85 0.21
CA ALA A 33 -5.04 13.44 -0.87
C ALA A 33 -3.61 12.85 -1.02
N LEU A 34 -3.14 12.12 0.00
CA LEU A 34 -1.84 11.44 0.05
C LEU A 34 -1.90 9.93 -0.31
N GLU A 35 -3.09 9.38 -0.55
CA GLU A 35 -3.29 7.96 -0.89
C GLU A 35 -2.75 7.60 -2.30
N ARG A 36 -2.61 6.28 -2.56
CA ARG A 36 -2.06 5.72 -3.81
C ARG A 36 -2.83 6.21 -5.04
N LEU A 37 -4.15 6.05 -5.03
CA LEU A 37 -5.00 6.32 -6.18
C LEU A 37 -5.22 7.83 -6.44
N PRO A 38 -5.60 8.66 -5.45
CA PRO A 38 -5.60 10.11 -5.59
C PRO A 38 -4.26 10.67 -6.08
N ASN A 39 -3.11 10.21 -5.55
CA ASN A 39 -1.82 10.64 -6.11
C ASN A 39 -1.65 10.23 -7.57
N ASN A 40 -1.91 8.97 -7.92
CA ASN A 40 -1.77 8.50 -9.31
C ASN A 40 -2.67 9.26 -10.27
N LEU A 41 -3.89 9.61 -9.85
CA LEU A 41 -4.85 10.36 -10.66
C LEU A 41 -4.48 11.84 -10.78
N TYR A 42 -4.09 12.49 -9.68
CA TYR A 42 -3.51 13.84 -9.71
C TYR A 42 -2.33 13.92 -10.68
N HIS A 43 -1.44 12.93 -10.69
CA HIS A 43 -0.31 12.89 -11.62
C HIS A 43 -0.73 12.69 -13.07
N LYS A 44 -1.74 11.86 -13.37
CA LYS A 44 -2.31 11.76 -14.74
C LYS A 44 -2.88 13.10 -15.21
N LEU A 45 -3.59 13.81 -14.33
CA LEU A 45 -4.25 15.10 -14.59
C LEU A 45 -3.31 16.33 -14.50
N THR A 46 -2.02 16.13 -14.25
CA THR A 46 -1.00 17.19 -14.20
C THR A 46 0.25 16.88 -15.02
N GLN A 47 0.21 15.81 -15.81
CA GLN A 47 1.30 15.41 -16.71
C GLN A 47 1.27 16.21 -18.02
N TYR A 48 2.45 16.53 -18.54
CA TYR A 48 2.70 17.14 -19.85
C TYR A 48 1.91 18.42 -20.18
N GLY A 49 2.42 19.58 -19.73
CA GLY A 49 2.03 20.88 -20.30
C GLY A 49 0.59 21.33 -20.06
N GLN A 50 -0.21 20.56 -19.32
CA GLN A 50 -1.56 20.94 -18.94
C GLN A 50 -1.50 22.16 -18.00
N SER A 51 -1.93 23.30 -18.51
CA SER A 51 -2.08 24.57 -17.78
C SER A 51 -3.23 24.54 -16.78
N GLU A 52 -4.14 23.57 -16.92
CA GLU A 52 -5.39 23.47 -16.17
C GLU A 52 -5.68 22.01 -15.79
N VAL A 53 -6.10 21.78 -14.54
CA VAL A 53 -6.55 20.47 -14.06
C VAL A 53 -8.06 20.33 -14.29
N LYS A 54 -8.49 19.31 -15.05
CA LYS A 54 -9.93 19.04 -15.29
C LYS A 54 -10.43 17.92 -14.41
N LEU A 55 -11.32 18.24 -13.47
CA LEU A 55 -11.96 17.29 -12.56
C LEU A 55 -13.39 16.97 -13.04
N VAL A 56 -13.91 15.79 -12.69
CA VAL A 56 -15.34 15.43 -12.88
C VAL A 56 -15.95 15.35 -11.48
N PRO A 57 -17.18 15.84 -11.22
CA PRO A 57 -17.81 15.73 -9.91
C PRO A 57 -18.21 14.27 -9.61
N LYS A 58 -17.26 13.52 -9.04
CA LYS A 58 -17.36 12.14 -8.59
C LYS A 58 -16.66 12.02 -7.23
N ILE A 59 -17.10 11.13 -6.35
CA ILE A 59 -16.51 11.00 -5.00
C ILE A 59 -15.04 10.60 -5.06
N GLU A 60 -14.64 9.76 -6.02
CA GLU A 60 -13.23 9.40 -6.28
C GLU A 60 -12.30 10.61 -6.56
N HIS A 61 -12.88 11.76 -6.95
CA HIS A 61 -12.16 13.01 -7.20
C HIS A 61 -12.24 14.01 -6.03
N ALA A 62 -13.04 13.78 -4.99
CA ALA A 62 -13.14 14.72 -3.85
C ALA A 62 -11.80 14.94 -3.13
N PRO A 63 -10.95 13.91 -2.89
CA PRO A 63 -9.59 14.11 -2.37
C PRO A 63 -8.67 14.91 -3.30
N LEU A 64 -8.93 14.91 -4.62
CA LEU A 64 -8.21 15.73 -5.58
C LEU A 64 -8.63 17.18 -5.51
N TYR A 65 -9.92 17.45 -5.29
CA TYR A 65 -10.45 18.79 -5.20
C TYR A 65 -9.75 19.58 -4.08
N SER A 66 -9.71 19.05 -2.85
CA SER A 66 -8.97 19.64 -1.73
C SER A 66 -7.48 19.85 -2.04
N LYS A 67 -6.85 18.92 -2.78
CA LYS A 67 -5.43 19.01 -3.19
C LYS A 67 -5.16 20.10 -4.24
N VAL A 68 -6.04 20.23 -5.21
CA VAL A 68 -5.95 21.20 -6.31
C VAL A 68 -6.27 22.61 -5.79
N MET A 69 -7.29 22.75 -4.94
CA MET A 69 -7.66 24.02 -4.30
C MET A 69 -6.56 24.63 -3.42
N ASN A 70 -5.72 23.80 -2.83
CA ASN A 70 -4.55 24.23 -2.05
C ASN A 70 -3.26 24.29 -2.90
N SER A 71 -3.39 24.45 -4.22
CA SER A 71 -2.27 24.61 -5.17
C SER A 71 -2.51 25.77 -6.12
N ASP A 72 -1.46 26.48 -6.53
CA ASP A 72 -1.53 27.64 -7.43
C ASP A 72 -1.85 27.26 -8.90
N LYS A 73 -2.45 26.10 -9.15
CA LYS A 73 -2.77 25.61 -10.49
C LYS A 73 -4.22 25.94 -10.87
N PRO A 74 -4.46 26.51 -12.07
CA PRO A 74 -5.80 26.60 -12.61
C PRO A 74 -6.48 25.23 -12.67
N PHE A 75 -7.79 25.21 -12.44
CA PHE A 75 -8.60 24.01 -12.60
C PHE A 75 -10.02 24.38 -13.03
N SER A 76 -10.67 23.43 -13.69
CA SER A 76 -12.12 23.42 -13.90
C SER A 76 -12.70 22.10 -13.45
N LEU A 77 -13.95 22.14 -13.00
CA LEU A 77 -14.78 20.95 -12.99
C LEU A 77 -15.48 20.88 -14.36
N ASN A 78 -15.53 19.69 -14.96
CA ASN A 78 -16.23 19.44 -16.21
C ASN A 78 -17.64 18.95 -15.87
N TRP A 79 -18.60 19.87 -15.77
CA TRP A 79 -19.99 19.56 -15.50
C TRP A 79 -20.88 19.80 -16.73
N ASN A 80 -21.66 18.79 -17.09
CA ASN A 80 -22.80 18.91 -17.98
C ASN A 80 -23.92 18.05 -17.38
N PRO A 81 -24.86 18.63 -16.60
CA PRO A 81 -25.87 17.87 -15.87
C PRO A 81 -26.93 17.33 -16.84
N ILE A 82 -26.65 16.17 -17.46
CA ILE A 82 -27.58 15.47 -18.35
C ILE A 82 -28.67 14.81 -17.49
N PHE A 83 -29.69 15.59 -17.16
CA PHE A 83 -30.92 15.08 -16.54
C PHE A 83 -31.63 14.17 -17.54
N LYS A 84 -31.66 12.87 -17.25
CA LYS A 84 -32.37 11.84 -18.01
C LYS A 84 -33.02 10.89 -17.02
N PRO A 85 -34.29 10.48 -17.22
CA PRO A 85 -35.07 9.70 -16.26
C PRO A 85 -34.61 8.23 -16.11
N SER A 86 -33.46 7.84 -16.67
CA SER A 86 -32.91 6.51 -16.40
C SER A 86 -32.24 6.48 -15.04
N GLN A 87 -32.60 5.49 -14.22
CA GLN A 87 -32.12 5.32 -12.83
C GLN A 87 -30.60 5.50 -12.68
N HIS A 88 -29.80 4.94 -13.60
CA HIS A 88 -28.34 5.10 -13.62
C HIS A 88 -27.86 6.56 -13.80
N LYS A 89 -28.59 7.39 -14.56
CA LYS A 89 -28.28 8.83 -14.73
C LYS A 89 -28.68 9.64 -13.50
N LEU A 90 -29.73 9.24 -12.79
CA LEU A 90 -30.11 9.83 -11.51
C LEU A 90 -29.05 9.52 -10.43
N TYR A 91 -28.55 8.29 -10.33
CA TYR A 91 -27.43 7.95 -9.44
C TYR A 91 -26.14 8.73 -9.76
N GLN A 92 -25.81 8.96 -11.04
CA GLN A 92 -24.68 9.82 -11.43
C GLN A 92 -24.88 11.29 -11.04
N LEU A 93 -26.13 11.77 -11.07
CA LEU A 93 -26.46 13.13 -10.62
C LEU A 93 -26.42 13.23 -9.09
N LEU A 94 -26.88 12.21 -8.37
CA LEU A 94 -26.77 12.10 -6.91
C LEU A 94 -25.31 12.10 -6.47
N GLU A 95 -24.44 11.31 -7.13
CA GLU A 95 -22.99 11.31 -6.85
C GLU A 95 -22.40 12.73 -6.98
N ALA A 96 -22.75 13.45 -8.05
CA ALA A 96 -22.28 14.81 -8.27
C ALA A 96 -22.81 15.79 -7.20
N ILE A 97 -24.08 15.67 -6.79
CA ILE A 97 -24.67 16.48 -5.71
C ILE A 97 -23.91 16.24 -4.40
N VAL A 98 -23.70 14.99 -4.01
CA VAL A 98 -22.96 14.64 -2.77
C VAL A 98 -21.51 15.13 -2.85
N PHE A 99 -20.85 15.02 -4.01
CA PHE A 99 -19.52 15.60 -4.24
C PHE A 99 -19.49 17.11 -3.98
N HIS A 100 -20.44 17.87 -4.56
CA HIS A 100 -20.52 19.32 -4.37
C HIS A 100 -20.84 19.68 -2.91
N ILE A 101 -21.72 18.94 -2.23
CA ILE A 101 -22.01 19.11 -0.79
C ILE A 101 -20.75 18.90 0.07
N ILE A 102 -20.01 17.81 -0.13
CA ILE A 102 -18.75 17.55 0.58
C ILE A 102 -17.75 18.70 0.40
N CYS A 103 -17.63 19.20 -0.83
CA CYS A 103 -16.75 20.34 -1.11
C CYS A 103 -17.19 21.61 -0.37
N VAL A 104 -18.49 21.94 -0.36
CA VAL A 104 -19.04 23.08 0.37
C VAL A 104 -18.77 22.96 1.88
N ILE A 105 -18.98 21.79 2.47
CA ILE A 105 -18.66 21.53 3.89
C ILE A 105 -17.16 21.72 4.16
N ASP A 106 -16.28 21.23 3.27
CA ASP A 106 -14.82 21.38 3.39
C ASP A 106 -14.37 22.85 3.38
N TYR A 107 -14.99 23.72 2.56
CA TYR A 107 -14.75 25.18 2.58
C TYR A 107 -15.18 25.81 3.91
N LEU A 108 -16.42 25.56 4.32
CA LEU A 108 -17.01 26.17 5.51
C LEU A 108 -16.24 25.77 6.77
N LYS A 109 -15.79 24.51 6.86
CA LYS A 109 -14.94 24.01 7.95
C LYS A 109 -13.52 24.62 7.95
N GLN A 110 -13.03 25.03 6.79
CA GLN A 110 -11.76 25.78 6.65
C GLN A 110 -11.93 27.29 6.89
N GLY A 111 -13.15 27.79 7.15
CA GLY A 111 -13.43 29.23 7.27
C GLY A 111 -13.23 29.99 5.96
N LYS A 112 -13.29 29.30 4.82
CA LYS A 112 -13.11 29.87 3.47
C LYS A 112 -14.46 30.18 2.83
N GLU A 113 -14.48 31.19 1.97
CA GLU A 113 -15.64 31.47 1.12
C GLU A 113 -15.90 30.33 0.13
N VAL A 114 -17.17 30.00 -0.09
CA VAL A 114 -17.61 28.92 -0.97
C VAL A 114 -17.70 29.44 -2.41
N PRO A 115 -16.98 28.87 -3.40
CA PRO A 115 -17.02 29.36 -4.77
C PRO A 115 -18.39 29.25 -5.42
N ASP A 116 -18.78 30.28 -6.19
CA ASP A 116 -20.09 30.33 -6.87
C ASP A 116 -20.34 29.19 -7.87
N LEU A 117 -19.32 28.47 -8.33
CA LEU A 117 -19.51 27.27 -9.17
C LEU A 117 -20.42 26.21 -8.52
N HIS A 118 -20.41 26.12 -7.17
CA HIS A 118 -21.28 25.20 -6.43
C HIS A 118 -22.73 25.68 -6.45
N ARG A 119 -22.94 27.01 -6.33
CA ARG A 119 -24.25 27.64 -6.47
C ARG A 119 -24.80 27.45 -7.89
N GLU A 120 -23.98 27.69 -8.91
CA GLU A 120 -24.36 27.54 -10.32
C GLU A 120 -24.80 26.10 -10.61
N PHE A 121 -24.02 25.11 -10.15
CA PHE A 121 -24.36 23.70 -10.28
C PHE A 121 -25.74 23.38 -9.65
N PHE A 122 -25.96 23.74 -8.38
CA PHE A 122 -27.25 23.46 -7.72
C PHE A 122 -28.42 24.21 -8.37
N SER A 123 -28.25 25.47 -8.78
CA SER A 123 -29.26 26.22 -9.56
C SER A 123 -29.65 25.49 -10.85
N GLN A 124 -28.67 24.97 -11.60
CA GLN A 124 -28.95 24.22 -12.83
C GLN A 124 -29.68 22.90 -12.58
N VAL A 125 -29.42 22.22 -11.45
CA VAL A 125 -30.15 21.01 -11.06
C VAL A 125 -31.60 21.33 -10.71
N ILE A 126 -31.85 22.34 -9.86
CA ILE A 126 -33.20 22.79 -9.47
C ILE A 126 -34.00 23.21 -10.71
N ALA A 127 -33.41 24.02 -11.59
CA ALA A 127 -34.07 24.49 -12.80
C ALA A 127 -34.47 23.36 -13.77
N ARG A 128 -33.75 22.23 -13.75
CA ARG A 128 -34.03 21.05 -14.58
C ARG A 128 -34.95 20.02 -13.90
N SER A 129 -35.03 20.01 -12.58
CA SER A 129 -35.91 19.11 -11.83
C SER A 129 -37.36 19.61 -11.76
N GLY A 130 -37.58 20.93 -11.82
CA GLY A 130 -38.93 21.51 -11.87
C GLY A 130 -39.76 21.40 -10.59
N LYS A 131 -39.21 20.81 -9.51
CA LYS A 131 -39.84 20.68 -8.19
C LYS A 131 -38.93 21.26 -7.10
N ASN A 132 -39.49 22.14 -6.28
CA ASN A 132 -38.96 22.60 -4.99
C ASN A 132 -39.85 22.06 -3.86
N GLU A 133 -39.83 20.74 -3.66
CA GLU A 133 -40.58 20.07 -2.60
C GLU A 133 -39.63 19.68 -1.46
N GLY A 134 -39.81 20.30 -0.29
CA GLY A 134 -39.06 19.97 0.93
C GLY A 134 -38.73 21.19 1.79
N SER A 135 -39.23 21.18 3.03
CA SER A 135 -38.62 21.92 4.13
C SER A 135 -37.32 21.20 4.52
N VAL A 136 -36.20 21.63 3.96
CA VAL A 136 -34.89 21.02 4.27
C VAL A 136 -34.23 21.80 5.40
N ASP A 137 -34.02 21.10 6.52
CA ASP A 137 -33.20 21.57 7.62
C ASP A 137 -31.71 21.53 7.24
N CYS A 138 -30.90 22.37 7.86
CA CYS A 138 -29.44 22.34 7.76
C CYS A 138 -28.78 22.08 9.12
N GLU A 139 -29.52 22.10 10.24
CA GLU A 139 -28.93 22.08 11.58
C GLU A 139 -28.22 20.77 11.91
N LYS A 140 -28.67 19.62 11.39
CA LYS A 140 -27.96 18.33 11.58
C LYS A 140 -26.57 18.36 10.97
N LEU A 141 -26.46 18.72 9.68
CA LEU A 141 -25.15 18.87 9.02
C LEU A 141 -24.29 19.98 9.64
N ARG A 142 -24.90 21.11 10.02
CA ARG A 142 -24.19 22.22 10.66
C ARG A 142 -23.59 21.84 12.00
N SER A 143 -24.39 21.20 12.86
CA SER A 143 -23.94 20.75 14.19
C SER A 143 -22.92 19.62 14.08
N ARG A 144 -23.13 18.63 13.20
CA ARG A 144 -22.21 17.51 13.00
C ARG A 144 -20.83 17.94 12.52
N PHE A 145 -20.75 18.86 11.57
CA PHE A 145 -19.48 19.31 10.98
C PHE A 145 -18.93 20.61 11.58
N ALA A 146 -19.64 21.21 12.55
CA ALA A 146 -19.32 22.49 13.19
C ALA A 146 -19.12 23.64 12.19
N ILE A 147 -20.10 23.81 11.28
CA ILE A 147 -20.04 24.81 10.18
C ILE A 147 -21.13 25.90 10.29
N PRO A 148 -20.83 27.14 9.84
CA PRO A 148 -21.82 28.22 9.81
C PRO A 148 -22.95 27.94 8.81
N TYR A 149 -24.08 28.64 8.98
CA TYR A 149 -25.18 28.60 8.01
C TYR A 149 -24.72 29.11 6.65
N ASN A 150 -25.12 28.42 5.58
CA ASN A 150 -24.78 28.82 4.21
C ASN A 150 -25.91 28.48 3.22
N GLY A 151 -26.32 29.46 2.41
CA GLY A 151 -27.40 29.28 1.44
C GLY A 151 -27.07 28.29 0.31
N ILE A 152 -25.81 28.13 -0.08
CA ILE A 152 -25.37 27.18 -1.10
C ILE A 152 -25.50 25.74 -0.57
N LEU A 153 -25.18 25.52 0.72
CA LEU A 153 -25.41 24.22 1.37
C LEU A 153 -26.90 23.86 1.35
N LYS A 154 -27.78 24.81 1.73
CA LYS A 154 -29.24 24.61 1.69
C LYS A 154 -29.75 24.23 0.29
N MET A 155 -29.25 24.89 -0.76
CA MET A 155 -29.57 24.53 -2.15
C MET A 155 -29.09 23.12 -2.52
N GLY A 156 -27.92 22.71 -2.03
CA GLY A 156 -27.41 21.34 -2.19
C GLY A 156 -28.31 20.29 -1.55
N LEU A 157 -28.82 20.56 -0.35
CA LEU A 157 -29.74 19.64 0.34
C LEU A 157 -31.12 19.59 -0.32
N GLN A 158 -31.61 20.69 -0.89
CA GLN A 158 -32.79 20.69 -1.76
C GLN A 158 -32.58 19.82 -3.00
N CYS A 159 -31.43 19.93 -3.67
CA CYS A 159 -31.08 19.04 -4.79
C CYS A 159 -31.04 17.57 -4.37
N PHE A 160 -30.44 17.27 -3.22
CA PHE A 160 -30.35 15.92 -2.67
C PHE A 160 -31.73 15.30 -2.40
N SER A 161 -32.61 16.03 -1.70
CA SER A 161 -34.00 15.61 -1.42
C SER A 161 -34.75 15.32 -2.73
N THR A 162 -34.74 16.27 -3.67
CA THR A 162 -35.44 16.15 -4.95
C THR A 162 -34.94 14.97 -5.79
N ILE A 163 -33.62 14.74 -5.88
CA ILE A 163 -33.08 13.61 -6.66
C ILE A 163 -33.33 12.26 -5.97
N SER A 164 -33.30 12.20 -4.64
CA SER A 164 -33.63 10.96 -3.91
C SER A 164 -35.07 10.51 -4.17
N LEU A 165 -36.02 11.45 -4.14
CA LEU A 165 -37.42 11.21 -4.56
C LEU A 165 -37.51 10.69 -6.00
N TYR A 166 -36.74 11.23 -6.95
CA TYR A 166 -36.73 10.74 -8.34
C TYR A 166 -36.11 9.35 -8.51
N ILE A 167 -35.18 8.95 -7.63
CA ILE A 167 -34.59 7.60 -7.64
C ILE A 167 -35.58 6.57 -7.07
N ASN A 168 -36.62 7.03 -6.34
CA ASN A 168 -37.59 6.21 -5.60
C ASN A 168 -36.91 5.37 -4.49
N GLU A 169 -35.90 5.96 -3.85
CA GLU A 169 -35.20 5.42 -2.67
C GLU A 169 -35.33 6.44 -1.54
N PRO A 170 -35.70 6.03 -0.31
CA PRO A 170 -36.05 6.95 0.78
C PRO A 170 -34.81 7.49 1.53
N TYR A 171 -33.83 8.03 0.80
CA TYR A 171 -32.62 8.59 1.42
C TYR A 171 -32.93 9.83 2.27
N THR A 172 -32.45 9.80 3.51
CA THR A 172 -32.66 10.85 4.51
C THR A 172 -31.45 11.78 4.63
N GLU A 173 -31.58 12.88 5.38
CA GLU A 173 -30.41 13.69 5.76
C GLU A 173 -29.43 12.89 6.64
N ASP A 174 -29.92 11.94 7.46
CA ASP A 174 -29.06 11.11 8.31
C ASP A 174 -28.21 10.14 7.47
N ASP A 175 -28.76 9.59 6.37
CA ASP A 175 -27.98 8.83 5.39
C ASP A 175 -26.88 9.72 4.77
N LEU A 176 -27.22 10.94 4.35
CA LEU A 176 -26.24 11.87 3.78
C LEU A 176 -25.13 12.22 4.78
N VAL A 177 -25.47 12.46 6.05
CA VAL A 177 -24.50 12.67 7.14
C VAL A 177 -23.56 11.46 7.26
N ALA A 178 -24.10 10.24 7.29
CA ALA A 178 -23.31 9.02 7.37
C ALA A 178 -22.37 8.85 6.15
N TRP A 179 -22.84 9.19 4.94
CA TRP A 179 -22.01 9.12 3.73
C TRP A 179 -20.87 10.15 3.74
N VAL A 180 -21.12 11.38 4.20
CA VAL A 180 -20.09 12.44 4.32
C VAL A 180 -19.06 12.06 5.39
N ASP A 181 -19.50 11.55 6.55
CA ASP A 181 -18.61 11.03 7.59
C ASP A 181 -17.78 9.84 7.09
N SER A 182 -18.40 8.90 6.37
CA SER A 182 -17.72 7.75 5.79
C SER A 182 -16.63 8.19 4.80
N CYS A 183 -16.93 9.09 3.86
CA CYS A 183 -15.92 9.65 2.95
C CYS A 183 -14.77 10.38 3.69
N SER A 184 -15.11 11.06 4.79
CA SER A 184 -14.18 11.84 5.63
C SER A 184 -13.39 10.99 6.64
N ALA A 185 -13.77 9.73 6.88
CA ALA A 185 -13.13 8.89 7.89
C ALA A 185 -11.64 8.64 7.60
N ARG A 186 -10.81 8.56 8.65
CA ARG A 186 -9.35 8.41 8.50
C ARG A 186 -8.89 7.00 8.15
N SER A 187 -9.66 5.98 8.54
CA SER A 187 -9.39 4.57 8.26
C SER A 187 -10.49 3.99 7.36
N ILE A 188 -10.22 2.82 6.78
CA ILE A 188 -11.24 2.01 6.09
C ILE A 188 -12.25 1.44 7.09
N SER A 189 -11.79 0.91 8.22
CA SER A 189 -12.66 0.27 9.23
C SER A 189 -13.73 1.23 9.75
N SER A 190 -13.34 2.47 10.11
CA SER A 190 -14.28 3.52 10.54
C SER A 190 -15.20 4.02 9.42
N SER A 191 -14.83 3.80 8.15
CA SER A 191 -15.68 4.13 7.01
C SER A 191 -16.75 3.06 6.81
N VAL A 192 -16.38 1.79 6.94
CA VAL A 192 -17.27 0.63 6.78
C VAL A 192 -18.27 0.53 7.93
N SER A 193 -17.88 0.89 9.16
CA SER A 193 -18.82 0.98 10.29
C SER A 193 -19.91 2.06 10.15
N LEU A 194 -19.82 2.91 9.12
CA LEU A 194 -20.80 3.94 8.78
C LEU A 194 -21.63 3.58 7.53
N VAL A 195 -21.40 2.40 6.94
CA VAL A 195 -22.14 1.89 5.77
C VAL A 195 -23.35 1.09 6.24
N THR A 196 -24.53 1.46 5.75
CA THR A 196 -25.78 0.70 5.89
C THR A 196 -26.12 -0.06 4.61
N GLU A 197 -27.08 -0.98 4.65
CA GLU A 197 -27.53 -1.74 3.46
C GLU A 197 -28.03 -0.84 2.31
N ASN A 198 -28.54 0.35 2.63
CA ASN A 198 -29.04 1.35 1.67
C ASN A 198 -27.92 2.21 1.04
N THR A 199 -26.64 1.98 1.36
CA THR A 199 -25.54 2.85 0.94
C THR A 199 -25.32 2.80 -0.58
N PRO A 200 -25.36 3.94 -1.30
CA PRO A 200 -25.19 3.97 -2.75
C PRO A 200 -23.77 3.56 -3.18
N ALA A 201 -23.64 2.94 -4.35
CA ALA A 201 -22.38 2.30 -4.77
C ALA A 201 -21.21 3.29 -4.87
N PHE A 202 -21.46 4.59 -5.11
CA PHE A 202 -20.39 5.59 -5.14
C PHE A 202 -19.69 5.82 -3.80
N VAL A 203 -20.37 5.61 -2.66
CA VAL A 203 -19.74 5.62 -1.33
C VAL A 203 -18.90 4.36 -1.15
N LEU A 204 -19.40 3.20 -1.60
CA LEU A 204 -18.64 1.95 -1.57
C LEU A 204 -17.40 2.00 -2.48
N PHE A 205 -17.48 2.65 -3.65
CA PHE A 205 -16.33 2.89 -4.52
C PHE A 205 -15.24 3.67 -3.78
N ASP A 206 -15.60 4.73 -3.05
CA ASP A 206 -14.62 5.48 -2.26
C ASP A 206 -13.86 4.59 -1.26
N ILE A 207 -14.58 3.71 -0.55
CA ILE A 207 -13.98 2.73 0.37
C ILE A 207 -13.04 1.77 -0.36
N LEU A 208 -13.42 1.26 -1.53
CA LEU A 208 -12.60 0.32 -2.33
C LEU A 208 -11.38 0.98 -3.00
N LEU A 209 -11.39 2.30 -3.16
CA LEU A 209 -10.29 3.09 -3.73
C LEU A 209 -9.30 3.62 -2.66
N ARG A 210 -9.63 3.50 -1.37
CA ARG A 210 -8.73 3.84 -0.25
C ARG A 210 -7.47 2.97 -0.23
N SER A 211 -6.43 3.49 0.42
CA SER A 211 -5.14 2.83 0.54
C SER A 211 -4.99 2.17 1.92
N PRO A 212 -5.30 0.87 2.08
CA PRO A 212 -5.14 0.19 3.36
C PRO A 212 -3.70 0.30 3.88
N THR A 213 -3.58 0.79 5.11
CA THR A 213 -2.29 0.92 5.81
C THR A 213 -1.87 -0.39 6.46
N PHE A 214 -2.85 -1.23 6.80
CA PHE A 214 -2.67 -2.54 7.43
C PHE A 214 -3.48 -3.61 6.67
N LYS A 215 -3.24 -4.88 7.00
CA LYS A 215 -3.84 -6.03 6.28
C LYS A 215 -5.35 -6.15 6.54
N GLU A 216 -5.81 -5.74 7.71
CA GLU A 216 -7.18 -5.82 8.21
C GLU A 216 -8.08 -4.93 7.38
N GLN A 217 -7.62 -3.70 7.16
CA GLN A 217 -8.26 -2.75 6.26
C GLN A 217 -8.36 -3.31 4.82
N PHE A 218 -7.35 -4.07 4.37
CA PHE A 218 -7.43 -4.78 3.09
C PHE A 218 -8.41 -5.96 3.12
N LEU A 219 -8.46 -6.75 4.21
CA LEU A 219 -9.42 -7.85 4.36
C LEU A 219 -10.86 -7.31 4.34
N VAL A 220 -11.14 -6.25 5.11
CA VAL A 220 -12.43 -5.54 5.11
C VAL A 220 -12.78 -4.99 3.72
N GLN A 221 -11.82 -4.40 2.98
CA GLN A 221 -12.05 -4.00 1.58
C GLN A 221 -12.37 -5.19 0.66
N SER A 222 -11.65 -6.30 0.81
CA SER A 222 -11.83 -7.51 0.01
C SER A 222 -13.17 -8.20 0.30
N GLU A 223 -13.61 -8.14 1.55
CA GLU A 223 -14.92 -8.62 2.01
C GLU A 223 -16.05 -7.73 1.49
N LEU A 224 -15.92 -6.40 1.63
CA LEU A 224 -16.86 -5.42 1.09
C LEU A 224 -17.02 -5.60 -0.42
N TRP A 225 -15.92 -5.81 -1.15
CA TRP A 225 -15.93 -6.14 -2.57
C TRP A 225 -16.73 -7.41 -2.86
N THR A 226 -16.39 -8.51 -2.17
CA THR A 226 -16.95 -9.83 -2.46
C THR A 226 -18.46 -9.89 -2.19
N HIS A 227 -18.93 -9.24 -1.13
CA HIS A 227 -20.36 -9.16 -0.81
C HIS A 227 -21.13 -8.22 -1.75
N ASN A 228 -20.54 -7.08 -2.16
CA ASN A 228 -21.27 -6.03 -2.88
C ASN A 228 -21.07 -6.03 -4.40
N ILE A 229 -20.16 -6.84 -4.97
CA ILE A 229 -19.81 -6.82 -6.40
C ILE A 229 -21.02 -6.79 -7.34
N ASN A 230 -22.10 -7.50 -6.97
CA ASN A 230 -23.36 -7.53 -7.69
C ASN A 230 -23.96 -6.12 -7.86
N TYR A 231 -24.16 -5.44 -6.73
CA TYR A 231 -24.72 -4.10 -6.61
C TYR A 231 -23.81 -3.06 -7.29
N LEU A 232 -22.50 -3.13 -7.03
CA LEU A 232 -21.49 -2.25 -7.62
C LEU A 232 -21.57 -2.27 -9.16
N ILE A 233 -21.55 -3.46 -9.79
CA ILE A 233 -21.54 -3.57 -11.26
C ILE A 233 -22.90 -3.17 -11.87
N MET A 234 -24.01 -3.43 -11.18
CA MET A 234 -25.33 -2.99 -11.64
C MET A 234 -25.44 -1.46 -11.74
N GLN A 235 -24.78 -0.71 -10.85
CA GLN A 235 -24.72 0.75 -10.92
C GLN A 235 -23.66 1.28 -11.91
N MET A 236 -22.52 0.60 -12.08
CA MET A 236 -21.41 1.06 -12.96
C MET A 236 -21.71 1.05 -14.47
N ARG A 237 -22.71 0.28 -14.94
CA ARG A 237 -23.11 0.07 -16.36
C ARG A 237 -22.17 0.66 -17.43
N LYS A 238 -21.27 -0.17 -17.95
CA LYS A 238 -20.23 0.13 -18.97
C LYS A 238 -19.02 0.97 -18.53
N ASP A 239 -18.97 1.55 -17.32
CA ASP A 239 -17.72 2.15 -16.80
C ASP A 239 -16.72 1.04 -16.39
N THR A 240 -15.91 0.62 -17.36
CA THR A 240 -14.84 -0.37 -17.16
C THR A 240 -13.58 0.24 -16.53
N TYR A 241 -13.47 1.57 -16.48
CA TYR A 241 -12.30 2.25 -15.91
C TYR A 241 -12.33 2.21 -14.38
N ILE A 242 -13.49 2.51 -13.79
CA ILE A 242 -13.66 2.48 -12.32
C ILE A 242 -13.53 1.04 -11.79
N LEU A 243 -14.16 0.04 -12.44
CA LEU A 243 -13.99 -1.38 -12.14
C LEU A 243 -12.50 -1.76 -12.12
N LYS A 244 -11.78 -1.42 -13.19
CA LYS A 244 -10.34 -1.70 -13.33
C LYS A 244 -9.51 -1.04 -12.24
N THR A 245 -9.90 0.17 -11.81
CA THR A 245 -9.18 0.93 -10.79
C THR A 245 -9.39 0.32 -9.40
N MET A 246 -10.61 -0.10 -9.05
CA MET A 246 -10.89 -0.85 -7.81
C MET A 246 -10.16 -2.20 -7.80
N LEU A 247 -10.28 -2.98 -8.88
CA LEU A 247 -9.66 -4.30 -8.97
C LEU A 247 -8.12 -4.21 -8.99
N ASP A 248 -7.53 -3.19 -9.62
CA ASP A 248 -6.09 -2.90 -9.52
C ASP A 248 -5.66 -2.54 -8.09
N ASN A 249 -6.52 -1.84 -7.34
CA ASN A 249 -6.25 -1.49 -5.94
C ASN A 249 -6.27 -2.73 -5.05
N LEU A 250 -7.32 -3.54 -5.13
CA LEU A 250 -7.41 -4.81 -4.44
C LEU A 250 -6.24 -5.74 -4.85
N THR A 251 -5.89 -5.80 -6.13
CA THR A 251 -4.71 -6.54 -6.63
C THR A 251 -3.42 -6.05 -5.98
N TYR A 252 -3.20 -4.74 -5.92
CA TYR A 252 -1.99 -4.15 -5.34
C TYR A 252 -1.82 -4.53 -3.87
N TYR A 253 -2.90 -4.44 -3.09
CA TYR A 253 -2.86 -4.71 -1.65
C TYR A 253 -2.96 -6.20 -1.32
N ALA A 254 -3.62 -7.03 -2.13
CA ALA A 254 -3.52 -8.48 -2.06
C ALA A 254 -2.07 -8.95 -2.29
N VAL A 255 -1.38 -8.42 -3.31
CA VAL A 255 0.05 -8.70 -3.53
C VAL A 255 0.93 -8.19 -2.37
N MET A 256 0.52 -7.17 -1.63
CA MET A 256 1.25 -6.64 -0.47
C MET A 256 1.02 -7.48 0.81
N PHE A 257 -0.21 -7.86 1.09
CA PHE A 257 -0.64 -8.43 2.38
C PHE A 257 -1.00 -9.91 2.30
N GLU A 258 -1.84 -10.33 1.35
CA GLU A 258 -2.41 -11.69 1.26
C GLU A 258 -2.36 -12.24 -0.18
N PRO A 259 -1.20 -12.63 -0.72
CA PRO A 259 -1.09 -13.00 -2.14
C PRO A 259 -1.91 -14.24 -2.53
N HIS A 260 -2.25 -15.10 -1.56
CA HIS A 260 -3.06 -16.29 -1.78
C HIS A 260 -4.54 -15.96 -2.07
N SER A 261 -5.04 -14.79 -1.67
CA SER A 261 -6.44 -14.39 -1.95
C SER A 261 -6.66 -13.99 -3.40
N LEU A 262 -5.60 -13.71 -4.17
CA LEU A 262 -5.68 -13.25 -5.58
C LEU A 262 -6.50 -14.18 -6.47
N VAL A 263 -6.34 -15.50 -6.33
CA VAL A 263 -7.09 -16.48 -7.13
C VAL A 263 -8.58 -16.39 -6.78
N THR A 264 -8.94 -16.39 -5.50
CA THR A 264 -10.33 -16.26 -5.04
C THR A 264 -10.96 -14.94 -5.46
N LEU A 265 -10.22 -13.83 -5.32
CA LEU A 265 -10.64 -12.48 -5.71
C LEU A 265 -10.95 -12.39 -7.21
N TYR A 266 -10.09 -12.95 -8.07
CA TYR A 266 -10.35 -12.96 -9.50
C TYR A 266 -11.45 -13.96 -9.87
N GLN A 267 -11.53 -15.13 -9.21
CA GLN A 267 -12.55 -16.13 -9.48
C GLN A 267 -13.95 -15.55 -9.21
N SER A 268 -14.20 -15.02 -8.01
CA SER A 268 -15.49 -14.40 -7.66
C SER A 268 -15.84 -13.22 -8.57
N THR A 269 -14.84 -12.40 -8.92
CA THR A 269 -15.02 -11.28 -9.85
C THR A 269 -15.42 -11.74 -11.25
N MET A 270 -14.77 -12.79 -11.77
CA MET A 270 -15.00 -13.25 -13.14
C MET A 270 -16.27 -14.11 -13.26
N ASP A 271 -16.58 -14.93 -12.27
CA ASP A 271 -17.84 -15.70 -12.24
C ASP A 271 -19.05 -14.77 -12.29
N PHE A 272 -19.01 -13.68 -11.52
CA PHE A 272 -20.05 -12.66 -11.59
C PHE A 272 -20.10 -11.93 -12.93
N ILE A 273 -18.97 -11.42 -13.44
CA ILE A 273 -18.95 -10.66 -14.72
C ILE A 273 -19.38 -11.54 -15.90
N ASN A 274 -19.01 -12.82 -15.88
CA ASN A 274 -19.35 -13.76 -16.94
C ASN A 274 -20.80 -14.27 -16.86
N SER A 275 -21.54 -14.02 -15.77
CA SER A 275 -22.91 -14.52 -15.60
C SER A 275 -23.85 -14.00 -16.71
N PRO A 276 -24.88 -14.77 -17.13
CA PRO A 276 -25.78 -14.34 -18.21
C PRO A 276 -26.48 -13.00 -17.96
N LYS A 277 -26.81 -12.69 -16.70
CA LYS A 277 -27.52 -11.45 -16.32
C LYS A 277 -26.66 -10.19 -16.42
N THR A 278 -25.34 -10.32 -16.39
CA THR A 278 -24.37 -9.22 -16.21
C THR A 278 -23.43 -9.05 -17.40
N ARG A 279 -23.19 -10.12 -18.17
CA ARG A 279 -22.45 -10.09 -19.45
C ARG A 279 -23.03 -9.09 -20.46
N SER A 280 -24.33 -8.81 -20.39
CA SER A 280 -25.03 -7.77 -21.19
C SER A 280 -24.75 -6.34 -20.71
N LEU A 281 -24.42 -6.15 -19.43
CA LEU A 281 -24.15 -4.85 -18.80
C LEU A 281 -22.70 -4.41 -18.96
N MET A 282 -21.76 -5.35 -19.07
CA MET A 282 -20.33 -5.06 -19.12
C MET A 282 -19.56 -6.09 -19.97
N LYS A 283 -18.87 -5.61 -21.01
CA LYS A 283 -18.00 -6.42 -21.88
C LYS A 283 -16.54 -6.05 -21.61
N LEU A 284 -15.78 -6.98 -21.02
CA LEU A 284 -14.34 -6.82 -20.83
C LEU A 284 -13.59 -7.06 -22.16
N SER A 285 -12.49 -6.33 -22.36
CA SER A 285 -11.58 -6.52 -23.51
C SER A 285 -10.31 -7.27 -23.10
N SER A 286 -9.59 -7.85 -24.06
CA SER A 286 -8.28 -8.48 -23.79
C SER A 286 -7.29 -7.53 -23.10
N ALA A 287 -7.32 -6.24 -23.47
CA ALA A 287 -6.51 -5.19 -22.85
C ALA A 287 -6.83 -4.92 -21.36
N PHE A 288 -8.00 -5.33 -20.86
CA PHE A 288 -8.30 -5.33 -19.43
C PHE A 288 -7.47 -6.40 -18.71
N PHE A 289 -7.48 -7.64 -19.23
CA PHE A 289 -6.75 -8.76 -18.67
C PHE A 289 -5.23 -8.63 -18.81
N ASP A 290 -4.73 -8.19 -19.97
CA ASP A 290 -3.31 -7.93 -20.20
C ASP A 290 -2.74 -6.90 -19.20
N ASP A 291 -3.53 -5.87 -18.87
CA ASP A 291 -3.12 -4.87 -17.88
C ASP A 291 -3.09 -5.44 -16.45
N LEU A 292 -4.03 -6.32 -16.06
CA LEU A 292 -3.98 -7.01 -14.77
C LEU A 292 -2.79 -7.98 -14.68
N ILE A 293 -2.55 -8.80 -15.72
CA ILE A 293 -1.43 -9.73 -15.81
C ILE A 293 -0.09 -8.99 -15.65
N TRP A 294 0.05 -7.83 -16.30
CA TRP A 294 1.22 -6.97 -16.16
C TRP A 294 1.32 -6.32 -14.78
N ASN A 295 0.23 -5.79 -14.24
CA ASN A 295 0.24 -5.12 -12.95
C ASN A 295 0.60 -6.11 -11.82
N LEU A 296 0.07 -7.34 -11.85
CA LEU A 296 0.50 -8.46 -10.99
C LEU A 296 2.02 -8.67 -11.05
N ALA A 297 2.59 -8.74 -12.24
CA ALA A 297 4.03 -8.92 -12.41
C ALA A 297 4.83 -7.76 -11.79
N VAL A 298 4.47 -6.51 -12.09
CA VAL A 298 5.13 -5.31 -11.55
C VAL A 298 4.98 -5.18 -10.03
N TYR A 299 3.81 -5.49 -9.48
CA TYR A 299 3.56 -5.45 -8.03
C TYR A 299 4.31 -6.58 -7.32
N SER A 300 4.36 -7.79 -7.88
CA SER A 300 5.11 -8.91 -7.29
C SER A 300 6.61 -8.63 -7.15
N LEU A 301 7.17 -7.79 -8.04
CA LEU A 301 8.56 -7.36 -7.98
C LEU A 301 8.84 -6.29 -6.91
N ARG A 302 7.81 -5.63 -6.36
CA ARG A 302 7.96 -4.76 -5.18
C ARG A 302 8.32 -5.57 -3.94
N TYR A 303 7.74 -6.76 -3.81
CA TYR A 303 7.89 -7.62 -2.66
C TYR A 303 8.80 -8.81 -3.02
N GLN A 304 10.11 -8.57 -3.07
CA GLN A 304 11.14 -9.57 -3.49
C GLN A 304 10.98 -10.93 -2.77
N LYS A 305 10.52 -10.89 -1.52
CA LYS A 305 10.30 -12.05 -0.64
C LYS A 305 9.05 -12.89 -0.99
N LEU A 306 8.12 -12.39 -1.79
CA LEU A 306 6.82 -13.02 -2.12
C LEU A 306 6.99 -14.30 -2.95
N ASP A 307 6.17 -15.32 -2.71
CA ASP A 307 6.16 -16.57 -3.49
C ASP A 307 5.63 -16.32 -4.92
N PRO A 308 6.44 -16.54 -5.98
CA PRO A 308 5.99 -16.34 -7.34
C PRO A 308 4.89 -17.32 -7.79
N LEU A 309 4.67 -18.46 -7.11
CA LEU A 309 3.61 -19.41 -7.48
C LEU A 309 2.20 -18.82 -7.29
N ALA A 310 1.95 -18.12 -6.18
CA ALA A 310 0.66 -17.45 -5.94
C ALA A 310 0.31 -16.46 -7.08
N ILE A 311 1.31 -15.75 -7.61
CA ILE A 311 1.14 -14.81 -8.73
C ILE A 311 0.95 -15.55 -10.05
N ALA A 312 1.68 -16.64 -10.28
CA ALA A 312 1.54 -17.45 -11.49
C ALA A 312 0.15 -18.09 -11.59
N ASN A 313 -0.37 -18.65 -10.49
CA ASN A 313 -1.73 -19.22 -10.43
C ASN A 313 -2.80 -18.15 -10.73
N ALA A 314 -2.62 -16.92 -10.21
CA ALA A 314 -3.50 -15.81 -10.50
C ALA A 314 -3.42 -15.34 -11.97
N GLN A 315 -2.22 -15.31 -12.57
CA GLN A 315 -2.04 -15.03 -13.99
C GLN A 315 -2.65 -16.13 -14.88
N GLU A 316 -2.52 -17.40 -14.50
CA GLU A 316 -3.11 -18.55 -15.22
C GLU A 316 -4.65 -18.46 -15.25
N LEU A 317 -5.27 -18.10 -14.12
CA LEU A 317 -6.72 -17.85 -14.08
C LEU A 317 -7.12 -16.70 -15.01
N LEU A 318 -6.41 -15.57 -15.02
CA LEU A 318 -6.70 -14.47 -15.94
C LEU A 318 -6.50 -14.89 -17.41
N MET A 319 -5.51 -15.73 -17.71
CA MET A 319 -5.28 -16.28 -19.06
C MET A 319 -6.39 -17.21 -19.53
N SER A 320 -7.00 -18.01 -18.63
CA SER A 320 -8.12 -18.88 -18.99
C SER A 320 -9.34 -18.06 -19.45
N GLN A 321 -9.58 -16.90 -18.83
CA GLN A 321 -10.66 -16.00 -19.22
C GLN A 321 -10.43 -15.34 -20.59
N ILE A 322 -9.19 -15.01 -20.96
CA ILE A 322 -8.89 -14.48 -22.31
C ILE A 322 -9.28 -15.49 -23.40
N ARG A 323 -9.06 -16.80 -23.17
CA ARG A 323 -9.43 -17.86 -24.15
C ARG A 323 -10.94 -17.91 -24.41
N ASN A 324 -11.76 -17.52 -23.43
CA ASN A 324 -13.22 -17.48 -23.56
C ASN A 324 -13.71 -16.25 -24.37
N VAL A 325 -12.84 -15.25 -24.61
CA VAL A 325 -13.14 -14.08 -25.43
C VAL A 325 -12.75 -14.35 -26.89
N GLN A 326 -13.73 -14.77 -27.69
CA GLN A 326 -13.58 -15.14 -29.11
C GLN A 326 -12.65 -14.20 -29.89
N GLY A 327 -11.71 -14.80 -30.64
CA GLY A 327 -10.81 -14.09 -31.55
C GLY A 327 -9.67 -13.29 -30.89
N THR A 328 -9.53 -13.30 -29.56
CA THR A 328 -8.48 -12.54 -28.88
C THR A 328 -7.28 -13.39 -28.47
N SER A 329 -6.08 -12.79 -28.50
CA SER A 329 -4.86 -13.38 -27.95
C SER A 329 -4.13 -12.35 -27.09
N LEU A 330 -3.38 -12.82 -26.09
CA LEU A 330 -2.51 -11.99 -25.24
C LEU A 330 -1.69 -11.01 -26.09
N SER A 331 -1.70 -9.73 -25.71
CA SER A 331 -0.81 -8.72 -26.32
C SER A 331 0.63 -8.88 -25.85
N LEU A 332 1.56 -8.15 -26.48
CA LEU A 332 2.97 -8.08 -26.05
C LEU A 332 3.07 -7.83 -24.54
N LYS A 333 2.23 -6.95 -23.99
CA LYS A 333 2.22 -6.62 -22.57
C LYS A 333 1.85 -7.81 -21.66
N GLY A 334 0.84 -8.59 -22.04
CA GLY A 334 0.46 -9.82 -21.33
C GLY A 334 1.59 -10.85 -21.34
N TYR A 335 2.18 -11.12 -22.52
CA TYR A 335 3.34 -12.04 -22.64
C TYR A 335 4.53 -11.63 -21.76
N LEU A 336 4.85 -10.33 -21.74
CA LEU A 336 5.96 -9.80 -20.95
C LEU A 336 5.69 -9.88 -19.43
N GLY A 337 4.45 -9.66 -19.00
CA GLY A 337 4.04 -9.87 -17.61
C GLY A 337 4.19 -11.33 -17.15
N ILE A 338 3.84 -12.29 -18.01
CA ILE A 338 4.04 -13.72 -17.76
C ILE A 338 5.54 -14.05 -17.73
N ALA A 339 6.33 -13.53 -18.67
CA ALA A 339 7.79 -13.77 -18.72
C ALA A 339 8.51 -13.34 -17.43
N ILE A 340 8.13 -12.19 -16.85
CA ILE A 340 8.65 -11.71 -15.56
C ILE A 340 8.38 -12.73 -14.44
N VAL A 341 7.13 -13.15 -14.25
CA VAL A 341 6.75 -14.06 -13.15
C VAL A 341 7.34 -15.45 -13.36
N MET A 342 7.23 -16.00 -14.58
CA MET A 342 7.81 -17.29 -14.93
C MET A 342 9.32 -17.32 -14.74
N SER A 343 10.04 -16.22 -14.99
CA SER A 343 11.49 -16.17 -14.77
C SER A 343 11.90 -16.34 -13.30
N ARG A 344 11.01 -16.01 -12.34
CA ARG A 344 11.23 -16.21 -10.90
C ARG A 344 11.04 -17.66 -10.47
N ILE A 345 10.21 -18.43 -11.19
CA ILE A 345 9.99 -19.87 -10.98
C ILE A 345 11.04 -20.69 -11.72
N SER A 346 11.30 -20.33 -12.98
CA SER A 346 12.26 -20.99 -13.86
C SER A 346 12.75 -20.00 -14.91
N TYR A 347 13.96 -19.46 -14.69
CA TYR A 347 14.56 -18.42 -15.54
C TYR A 347 14.55 -18.80 -17.03
N SER A 348 14.86 -20.05 -17.37
CA SER A 348 14.84 -20.57 -18.75
C SER A 348 13.45 -20.51 -19.39
N LYS A 349 12.38 -20.90 -18.66
CA LYS A 349 11.00 -20.80 -19.15
C LYS A 349 10.56 -19.35 -19.32
N GLY A 350 10.89 -18.46 -18.38
CA GLY A 350 10.63 -17.03 -18.51
C GLY A 350 11.29 -16.41 -19.75
N LEU A 351 12.54 -16.79 -20.03
CA LEU A 351 13.28 -16.35 -21.21
C LEU A 351 12.69 -16.92 -22.53
N GLN A 352 12.21 -18.17 -22.53
CA GLN A 352 11.48 -18.74 -23.66
C GLN A 352 10.21 -17.94 -23.99
N VAL A 353 9.38 -17.61 -22.97
CA VAL A 353 8.17 -16.79 -23.15
C VAL A 353 8.52 -15.40 -23.70
N PHE A 354 9.61 -14.78 -23.21
CA PHE A 354 10.10 -13.50 -23.73
C PHE A 354 10.50 -13.57 -25.21
N HIS A 355 11.25 -14.60 -25.63
CA HIS A 355 11.63 -14.75 -27.03
C HIS A 355 10.45 -15.10 -27.95
N VAL A 356 9.43 -15.81 -27.46
CA VAL A 356 8.17 -15.99 -28.19
C VAL A 356 7.49 -14.63 -28.41
N ALA A 357 7.48 -13.76 -27.41
CA ALA A 357 6.95 -12.40 -27.53
C ALA A 357 7.75 -11.57 -28.55
N GLU A 358 9.09 -11.59 -28.50
CA GLU A 358 9.94 -10.89 -29.47
C GLU A 358 9.73 -11.36 -30.92
N LYS A 359 9.49 -12.65 -31.14
CA LYS A 359 9.20 -13.19 -32.47
C LYS A 359 7.79 -12.83 -32.96
N LYS A 360 6.80 -12.80 -32.06
CA LYS A 360 5.39 -12.54 -32.41
C LYS A 360 5.10 -11.05 -32.65
N PHE A 361 5.77 -10.15 -31.95
CA PHE A 361 5.47 -8.71 -31.97
C PHE A 361 6.64 -7.89 -32.52
N ARG A 362 6.45 -7.26 -33.70
CA ARG A 362 7.42 -6.32 -34.29
C ARG A 362 7.51 -5.05 -33.43
N LYS A 363 8.73 -4.57 -33.17
CA LYS A 363 9.00 -3.45 -32.26
C LYS A 363 8.49 -2.11 -32.81
N ASP A 364 8.48 -1.97 -34.13
CA ASP A 364 8.22 -0.70 -34.83
C ASP A 364 6.72 -0.36 -34.87
N THR A 365 5.85 -1.35 -34.62
CA THR A 365 4.38 -1.18 -34.54
C THR A 365 3.86 -1.11 -33.09
N CYS A 366 4.74 -1.15 -32.09
CA CYS A 366 4.35 -1.17 -30.67
C CYS A 366 4.04 0.23 -30.12
N SER A 367 3.09 0.32 -29.18
CA SER A 367 2.82 1.60 -28.50
C SER A 367 4.00 2.00 -27.59
N LYS A 368 4.10 3.30 -27.24
CA LYS A 368 5.09 3.78 -26.26
C LYS A 368 5.00 3.04 -24.91
N LYS A 369 3.81 2.58 -24.51
CA LYS A 369 3.60 1.82 -23.26
C LYS A 369 4.16 0.39 -23.39
N ASP A 370 3.94 -0.26 -24.51
CA ASP A 370 4.45 -1.62 -24.76
C ASP A 370 5.96 -1.62 -24.94
N LEU A 371 6.52 -0.58 -25.57
CA LEU A 371 7.96 -0.40 -25.70
C LEU A 371 8.64 -0.18 -24.34
N LEU A 372 8.05 0.59 -23.43
CA LEU A 372 8.54 0.70 -22.04
C LEU A 372 8.46 -0.66 -21.32
N THR A 373 7.33 -1.36 -21.45
CA THR A 373 7.09 -2.71 -20.90
C THR A 373 8.15 -3.71 -21.38
N TYR A 374 8.53 -3.65 -22.66
CA TYR A 374 9.61 -4.44 -23.25
C TYR A 374 10.97 -4.15 -22.60
N TYR A 375 11.37 -2.88 -22.48
CA TYR A 375 12.65 -2.53 -21.85
C TYR A 375 12.71 -2.92 -20.36
N LEU A 376 11.61 -2.74 -19.61
CA LEU A 376 11.50 -3.19 -18.22
C LEU A 376 11.75 -4.70 -18.10
N THR A 377 11.10 -5.48 -18.96
CA THR A 377 11.23 -6.94 -18.97
C THR A 377 12.63 -7.38 -19.41
N LYS A 378 13.22 -6.73 -20.41
CA LYS A 378 14.59 -7.02 -20.85
C LYS A 378 15.64 -6.71 -19.77
N ILE A 379 15.48 -5.60 -19.03
CA ILE A 379 16.33 -5.29 -17.86
C ILE A 379 16.17 -6.37 -16.79
N HIS A 380 14.94 -6.76 -16.46
CA HIS A 380 14.68 -7.83 -15.48
C HIS A 380 15.33 -9.17 -15.88
N LEU A 381 15.28 -9.54 -17.16
CA LEU A 381 15.81 -10.80 -17.68
C LEU A 381 17.32 -10.80 -17.97
N ALA A 382 17.98 -9.64 -18.02
CA ALA A 382 19.40 -9.53 -18.38
C ALA A 382 20.30 -10.48 -17.57
N LYS A 383 21.30 -11.11 -18.19
CA LYS A 383 22.25 -12.00 -17.48
C LYS A 383 23.42 -11.25 -16.88
N THR A 384 23.84 -10.15 -17.51
CA THR A 384 25.06 -9.42 -17.13
C THR A 384 24.78 -7.96 -16.76
N PRO A 385 25.65 -7.32 -15.95
CA PRO A 385 25.55 -5.88 -15.69
C PRO A 385 25.60 -5.04 -16.96
N SER A 386 26.47 -5.39 -17.91
CA SER A 386 26.63 -4.69 -19.19
C SER A 386 25.35 -4.72 -20.04
N GLU A 387 24.66 -5.86 -20.09
CA GLU A 387 23.37 -5.99 -20.78
C GLU A 387 22.29 -5.13 -20.13
N ALA A 388 22.21 -5.14 -18.79
CA ALA A 388 21.27 -4.32 -18.03
C ALA A 388 21.55 -2.82 -18.23
N ILE A 389 22.81 -2.40 -18.15
CA ILE A 389 23.25 -1.00 -18.35
C ILE A 389 22.97 -0.53 -19.77
N ASN A 390 23.31 -1.31 -20.80
CA ASN A 390 23.09 -0.93 -22.19
C ASN A 390 21.59 -0.84 -22.51
N THR A 391 20.79 -1.80 -22.03
CA THR A 391 19.34 -1.75 -22.17
C THR A 391 18.74 -0.54 -21.45
N PHE A 392 19.22 -0.25 -20.23
CA PHE A 392 18.79 0.92 -19.46
C PHE A 392 19.13 2.23 -20.14
N LYS A 393 20.37 2.43 -20.64
CA LYS A 393 20.78 3.65 -21.38
C LYS A 393 19.89 3.93 -22.59
N ILE A 394 19.57 2.89 -23.38
CA ILE A 394 18.67 3.02 -24.54
C ILE A 394 17.26 3.41 -24.10
N ALA A 395 16.77 2.84 -22.99
CA ALA A 395 15.45 3.10 -22.47
C ALA A 395 15.33 4.47 -21.77
N SER A 396 16.33 4.91 -21.00
CA SER A 396 16.33 6.18 -20.28
C SER A 396 16.27 7.37 -21.23
N ASN A 397 16.95 7.27 -22.38
CA ASN A 397 16.92 8.29 -23.42
C ASN A 397 15.54 8.43 -24.09
N LYS A 398 14.70 7.38 -24.03
CA LYS A 398 13.34 7.35 -24.59
C LYS A 398 12.25 7.64 -23.54
N PHE A 399 12.55 7.46 -22.25
CA PHE A 399 11.62 7.49 -21.14
C PHE A 399 12.21 8.21 -19.91
N ASP A 400 12.64 9.46 -20.10
CA ASP A 400 13.39 10.29 -19.14
C ASP A 400 12.64 10.66 -17.84
N TYR A 401 11.34 10.38 -17.77
CA TYR A 401 10.50 10.55 -16.57
C TYR A 401 10.21 9.24 -15.81
N SER A 402 10.61 8.07 -16.33
CA SER A 402 10.12 6.77 -15.86
C SER A 402 10.80 6.28 -14.57
N SER A 403 10.13 6.46 -13.43
CA SER A 403 10.57 5.95 -12.13
C SER A 403 10.57 4.42 -12.06
N THR A 404 9.60 3.75 -12.70
CA THR A 404 9.56 2.29 -12.80
C THR A 404 10.79 1.73 -13.53
N LEU A 405 11.31 2.44 -14.54
CA LEU A 405 12.51 2.04 -15.27
C LEU A 405 13.75 2.04 -14.37
N TRP A 406 13.94 3.12 -13.60
CA TRP A 406 15.00 3.21 -12.58
C TRP A 406 14.86 2.12 -11.52
N LEU A 407 13.65 1.87 -11.01
CA LEU A 407 13.42 0.84 -9.99
C LEU A 407 13.78 -0.57 -10.47
N PHE A 408 13.40 -0.93 -11.69
CA PHE A 408 13.78 -2.21 -12.30
C PHE A 408 15.30 -2.32 -12.50
N PHE A 409 15.95 -1.25 -12.95
CA PHE A 409 17.39 -1.22 -13.15
C PHE A 409 18.17 -1.36 -11.83
N ILE A 410 17.84 -0.58 -10.81
CA ILE A 410 18.47 -0.67 -9.47
C ILE A 410 18.29 -2.07 -8.87
N ARG A 411 17.07 -2.63 -8.93
CA ARG A 411 16.80 -3.99 -8.48
C ARG A 411 17.60 -5.04 -9.23
N LYS A 412 17.79 -4.85 -10.54
CA LYS A 412 18.60 -5.78 -11.33
C LYS A 412 20.07 -5.73 -10.96
N LEU A 413 20.63 -4.53 -10.78
CA LEU A 413 22.01 -4.37 -10.32
C LEU A 413 22.21 -4.95 -8.90
N LYS A 414 21.22 -4.80 -8.02
CA LYS A 414 21.18 -5.46 -6.70
C LYS A 414 21.19 -6.99 -6.83
N TYR A 415 20.33 -7.56 -7.68
CA TYR A 415 20.28 -9.00 -7.93
C TYR A 415 21.61 -9.54 -8.51
N LEU A 416 22.28 -8.76 -9.36
CA LEU A 416 23.59 -9.09 -9.93
C LEU A 416 24.76 -8.80 -8.96
N ASN A 417 24.49 -8.43 -7.71
CA ASN A 417 25.48 -8.10 -6.67
C ASN A 417 26.52 -7.04 -7.08
N VAL A 418 26.13 -6.08 -7.94
CA VAL A 418 26.97 -4.94 -8.37
C VAL A 418 26.52 -3.59 -7.80
N MET A 419 25.74 -3.61 -6.72
CA MET A 419 25.34 -2.42 -5.97
C MET A 419 26.17 -2.28 -4.69
N ASP A 420 26.62 -1.07 -4.44
CA ASP A 420 27.36 -0.66 -3.24
C ASP A 420 26.93 0.77 -2.84
N GLU A 421 27.43 1.29 -1.72
CA GLU A 421 27.10 2.62 -1.22
C GLU A 421 27.48 3.75 -2.20
N LYS A 422 28.63 3.65 -2.87
CA LYS A 422 29.10 4.65 -3.84
C LYS A 422 28.16 4.73 -5.05
N ARG A 423 27.76 3.57 -5.58
CA ARG A 423 26.77 3.46 -6.67
C ARG A 423 25.38 3.89 -6.23
N ALA A 424 24.97 3.56 -5.00
CA ALA A 424 23.69 4.02 -4.46
C ALA A 424 23.62 5.56 -4.37
N LYS A 425 24.66 6.20 -3.81
CA LYS A 425 24.80 7.67 -3.76
C LYS A 425 24.83 8.29 -5.16
N LEU A 426 25.56 7.68 -6.10
CA LEU A 426 25.65 8.13 -7.49
C LEU A 426 24.29 8.10 -8.21
N PHE A 427 23.60 6.96 -8.20
CA PHE A 427 22.29 6.82 -8.83
C PHE A 427 21.24 7.71 -8.17
N TYR A 428 21.30 7.86 -6.84
CA TYR A 428 20.43 8.79 -6.13
C TYR A 428 20.62 10.24 -6.62
N LYS A 429 21.86 10.73 -6.69
CA LYS A 429 22.18 12.07 -7.21
C LYS A 429 21.75 12.23 -8.68
N GLN A 430 21.94 11.22 -9.51
CA GLN A 430 21.46 11.22 -10.90
C GLN A 430 19.93 11.32 -10.99
N ILE A 431 19.19 10.60 -10.14
CA ILE A 431 17.72 10.67 -10.11
C ILE A 431 17.25 12.03 -9.59
N CYS A 432 17.87 12.58 -8.53
CA CYS A 432 17.57 13.92 -8.02
C CYS A 432 17.76 15.02 -9.08
N ASN A 433 18.80 14.89 -9.91
CA ASN A 433 19.11 15.82 -11.01
C ASN A 433 18.30 15.54 -12.29
N SER A 434 17.46 14.50 -12.30
CA SER A 434 16.63 14.13 -13.46
C SER A 434 15.19 14.62 -13.32
N LYS A 435 14.41 14.45 -14.38
CA LYS A 435 12.96 14.72 -14.38
C LYS A 435 12.13 13.61 -13.73
N VAL A 436 12.78 12.56 -13.21
CA VAL A 436 12.11 11.37 -12.66
C VAL A 436 11.52 11.66 -11.29
N ARG A 437 10.31 11.13 -11.04
CA ARG A 437 9.70 11.14 -9.71
C ARG A 437 10.42 10.15 -8.80
N ILE A 438 11.10 10.64 -7.78
CA ILE A 438 11.60 9.82 -6.66
C ILE A 438 10.40 9.19 -5.95
N THR A 439 10.44 7.87 -5.74
CA THR A 439 9.40 7.11 -5.03
C THR A 439 10.01 6.40 -3.82
N ASN A 440 9.20 6.10 -2.80
CA ASN A 440 9.65 5.35 -1.63
C ASN A 440 10.30 4.01 -2.01
N ASP A 441 9.79 3.31 -3.02
CA ASP A 441 10.39 2.06 -3.54
C ASP A 441 11.85 2.25 -3.98
N ILE A 442 12.15 3.34 -4.71
CA ILE A 442 13.52 3.67 -5.17
C ILE A 442 14.41 4.01 -3.97
N VAL A 443 13.89 4.81 -3.03
CA VAL A 443 14.64 5.23 -1.83
C VAL A 443 14.99 4.02 -0.97
N TYR A 444 14.04 3.13 -0.66
CA TYR A 444 14.31 1.93 0.14
C TYR A 444 15.34 0.99 -0.50
N GLU A 445 15.32 0.79 -1.83
CA GLU A 445 16.30 -0.06 -2.51
C GLU A 445 17.71 0.54 -2.53
N LEU A 446 17.84 1.88 -2.56
CA LEU A 446 19.13 2.57 -2.50
C LEU A 446 19.66 2.67 -1.05
N LEU A 447 18.81 3.06 -0.10
CA LEU A 447 19.16 3.17 1.32
C LEU A 447 19.59 1.83 1.95
N HIS A 448 19.17 0.70 1.37
CA HIS A 448 19.65 -0.62 1.76
C HIS A 448 21.19 -0.74 1.79
N PHE A 449 21.87 -0.07 0.87
CA PHE A 449 23.34 -0.10 0.73
C PHE A 449 24.07 0.97 1.55
N VAL A 450 23.36 1.95 2.11
CA VAL A 450 23.96 3.07 2.84
C VAL A 450 24.39 2.59 4.23
N GLY A 451 25.69 2.42 4.45
CA GLY A 451 26.31 2.00 5.71
C GLY A 451 26.77 3.18 6.57
N GLU A 452 26.90 4.38 5.99
CA GLU A 452 27.39 5.59 6.65
C GLU A 452 26.29 6.63 6.90
N LEU A 453 26.32 7.19 8.11
CA LEU A 453 25.39 8.25 8.52
C LEU A 453 25.58 9.53 7.69
N ASN A 454 26.82 9.89 7.35
CA ASN A 454 27.14 11.06 6.51
C ASN A 454 26.59 10.90 5.08
N VAL A 455 26.68 9.69 4.51
CA VAL A 455 26.08 9.38 3.19
C VAL A 455 24.56 9.45 3.24
N LEU A 456 23.94 8.99 4.34
CA LEU A 456 22.49 9.11 4.55
C LEU A 456 22.04 10.58 4.64
N GLU A 457 22.79 11.41 5.35
CA GLU A 457 22.55 12.86 5.48
C GLU A 457 22.71 13.60 4.14
N ASP A 458 23.77 13.30 3.37
CA ASP A 458 23.96 13.83 2.01
C ASP A 458 22.79 13.48 1.09
N MET A 459 22.31 12.24 1.15
CA MET A 459 21.15 11.79 0.37
C MET A 459 19.87 12.50 0.82
N PHE A 460 19.65 12.70 2.12
CA PHE A 460 18.49 13.44 2.63
C PHE A 460 18.51 14.91 2.19
N ARG A 461 19.64 15.60 2.36
CA ARG A 461 19.85 17.00 1.96
C ARG A 461 19.77 17.23 0.44
N SER A 462 20.04 16.20 -0.37
CA SER A 462 19.93 16.26 -1.84
C SER A 462 18.48 16.32 -2.37
N VAL A 463 17.47 16.29 -1.48
CA VAL A 463 16.05 16.41 -1.83
C VAL A 463 15.56 17.83 -1.53
N SER A 464 14.88 18.48 -2.48
CA SER A 464 14.24 19.78 -2.22
C SER A 464 13.10 19.66 -1.18
N ASN A 465 12.97 20.65 -0.30
CA ASN A 465 12.15 20.57 0.93
C ASN A 465 10.71 20.07 0.70
N GLY A 466 10.05 20.46 -0.40
CA GLY A 466 8.70 20.00 -0.73
C GLY A 466 8.57 18.50 -1.07
N LYS A 467 9.67 17.80 -1.37
CA LYS A 467 9.73 16.36 -1.63
C LYS A 467 10.20 15.55 -0.41
N GLN A 468 10.82 16.18 0.60
CA GLN A 468 11.37 15.50 1.79
C GLN A 468 10.27 14.80 2.61
N VAL A 469 9.15 15.48 2.85
CA VAL A 469 8.04 15.01 3.72
C VAL A 469 7.50 13.63 3.32
N THR A 470 7.46 13.30 2.03
CA THR A 470 6.92 12.01 1.55
C THR A 470 7.91 10.84 1.71
N LEU A 471 9.20 11.15 1.84
CA LEU A 471 10.31 10.19 1.94
C LEU A 471 10.82 10.03 3.38
N ASP A 472 10.39 10.92 4.27
CA ASP A 472 10.78 11.09 5.69
C ASP A 472 10.93 9.74 6.43
N ASN A 473 9.87 8.91 6.42
CA ASN A 473 9.87 7.60 7.07
C ASN A 473 10.96 6.64 6.57
N ALA A 474 11.29 6.66 5.28
CA ALA A 474 12.30 5.75 4.73
C ALA A 474 13.71 6.11 5.24
N PHE A 475 13.99 7.41 5.35
CA PHE A 475 15.23 7.90 5.94
C PHE A 475 15.27 7.69 7.46
N ARG A 476 14.19 7.97 8.21
CA ARG A 476 14.11 7.68 9.66
C ARG A 476 14.39 6.21 9.97
N VAL A 477 13.75 5.29 9.26
CA VAL A 477 13.99 3.84 9.38
C VAL A 477 15.47 3.51 9.19
N ARG A 478 16.11 4.02 8.12
CA ARG A 478 17.53 3.74 7.88
C ARG A 478 18.44 4.40 8.92
N TYR A 479 18.10 5.61 9.36
CA TYR A 479 18.88 6.36 10.33
C TYR A 479 18.93 5.62 11.67
N ILE A 480 17.78 5.18 12.19
CA ILE A 480 17.71 4.35 13.41
C ILE A 480 18.51 3.05 13.21
N GLN A 481 18.36 2.35 12.07
CA GLN A 481 19.15 1.15 11.78
C GLN A 481 20.68 1.37 11.78
N LEU A 482 21.15 2.57 11.42
CA LEU A 482 22.58 2.91 11.43
C LEU A 482 23.07 3.27 12.84
N LEU A 483 22.29 4.04 13.61
CA LEU A 483 22.60 4.31 15.02
C LEU A 483 22.75 3.01 15.82
N LYS A 484 21.80 2.08 15.64
CA LYS A 484 21.80 0.74 16.27
C LYS A 484 23.03 -0.13 16.00
N ARG A 485 23.83 0.17 14.97
CA ARG A 485 25.01 -0.60 14.57
C ARG A 485 26.32 -0.03 15.09
N ARG A 486 26.31 1.23 15.54
CA ARG A 486 27.54 2.00 15.78
C ARG A 486 27.76 2.40 17.24
N GLU A 487 26.74 2.29 18.09
CA GLU A 487 26.72 2.85 19.46
C GLU A 487 27.48 4.20 19.54
N PRO A 488 27.09 5.17 18.69
CA PRO A 488 27.95 6.32 18.41
C PRO A 488 28.17 7.18 19.64
N ASN A 489 29.40 7.68 19.80
CA ASN A 489 29.70 8.75 20.73
C ASN A 489 28.77 9.95 20.45
N LYS A 490 28.43 10.73 21.49
CA LYS A 490 27.54 11.90 21.35
C LYS A 490 27.99 12.88 20.26
N GLU A 491 29.31 13.00 20.05
CA GLU A 491 29.92 13.92 19.09
C GLU A 491 29.78 13.44 17.62
N ASP A 492 29.57 12.15 17.40
CA ASP A 492 29.42 11.53 16.07
C ASP A 492 27.96 11.53 15.55
N LEU A 493 26.99 12.07 16.30
CA LEU A 493 25.58 12.12 15.92
C LEU A 493 25.31 13.21 14.85
N PRO A 494 24.86 12.84 13.63
CA PRO A 494 24.61 13.83 12.56
C PRO A 494 23.45 14.76 12.87
N LYS A 495 23.59 16.02 12.46
CA LYS A 495 22.65 17.14 12.70
C LYS A 495 21.44 17.11 11.76
N LEU A 496 20.80 15.95 11.59
CA LEU A 496 19.54 15.82 10.85
C LEU A 496 18.38 16.28 11.74
N GLN A 497 17.84 17.46 11.44
CA GLN A 497 16.74 18.06 12.20
C GLN A 497 15.39 17.40 11.87
N TRP A 498 14.98 16.46 12.72
CA TRP A 498 13.68 15.82 12.65
C TRP A 498 12.65 16.59 13.50
N GLY A 499 11.89 17.46 12.84
CA GLY A 499 10.78 18.22 13.45
C GLY A 499 11.15 19.61 13.96
N SER A 500 10.28 20.57 13.62
CA SER A 500 10.22 21.99 14.04
C SER A 500 11.31 22.97 13.55
N GLU A 501 10.87 24.20 13.25
CA GLU A 501 11.69 25.32 12.79
C GLU A 501 12.18 26.16 13.98
N LYS A 502 13.35 25.83 14.57
CA LYS A 502 14.26 26.75 15.29
C LYS A 502 15.50 26.00 15.77
N GLY A 503 16.68 26.41 15.29
CA GLY A 503 17.94 25.65 15.44
C GLY A 503 18.63 25.72 16.81
N HIS A 504 17.90 25.66 17.93
CA HIS A 504 18.45 25.94 19.26
C HIS A 504 18.42 24.77 20.27
N GLU A 505 17.54 23.77 20.15
CA GLU A 505 17.44 22.67 21.15
C GLU A 505 18.24 21.41 20.77
N PHE A 506 18.67 21.28 19.51
CA PHE A 506 19.21 20.03 18.95
C PHE A 506 20.59 19.56 19.48
N ARG A 507 21.15 20.24 20.50
CA ARG A 507 22.45 19.87 21.10
C ARG A 507 22.33 19.10 22.42
N ASN A 508 21.14 18.99 23.01
CA ASN A 508 20.96 18.54 24.39
C ASN A 508 20.19 17.21 24.52
N PHE A 509 20.52 16.21 23.71
CA PHE A 509 20.06 14.83 23.96
C PHE A 509 21.05 14.09 24.86
N ASP A 510 20.61 13.72 26.07
CA ASP A 510 21.47 13.08 27.07
C ASP A 510 21.93 11.67 26.69
N SER A 511 21.25 11.02 25.74
CA SER A 511 21.58 9.69 25.23
C SER A 511 21.12 9.50 23.79
N VAL A 512 21.73 8.54 23.08
CA VAL A 512 21.30 8.09 21.74
C VAL A 512 19.85 7.59 21.77
N GLU A 513 19.44 7.01 22.90
CA GLU A 513 18.08 6.52 23.15
C GLU A 513 17.03 7.63 23.12
N LYS A 514 17.22 8.72 23.88
CA LYS A 514 16.33 9.89 23.85
C LYS A 514 16.20 10.44 22.44
N TYR A 515 17.28 10.43 21.67
CA TYR A 515 17.28 10.89 20.29
C TYR A 515 16.54 9.93 19.33
N ILE A 516 16.71 8.61 19.45
CA ILE A 516 15.92 7.63 18.67
C ILE A 516 14.42 7.74 19.02
N SER A 517 14.08 7.91 20.30
CA SER A 517 12.71 8.17 20.75
C SER A 517 12.13 9.45 20.13
N HIS A 518 12.90 10.55 20.11
CA HIS A 518 12.51 11.79 19.43
C HIS A 518 12.26 11.60 17.91
N ILE A 519 13.12 10.83 17.23
CA ILE A 519 12.94 10.51 15.79
C ILE A 519 11.66 9.67 15.58
N TYR A 520 11.31 8.81 16.53
CA TYR A 520 10.10 8.00 16.45
C TYR A 520 8.83 8.82 16.74
N THR A 521 8.82 9.64 17.78
CA THR A 521 7.66 10.42 18.23
C THR A 521 7.33 11.57 17.29
N THR A 522 8.34 12.23 16.70
CA THR A 522 8.15 13.33 15.73
C THR A 522 7.81 12.87 14.30
N ALA A 523 7.58 11.58 14.07
CA ALA A 523 7.18 11.07 12.76
C ALA A 523 5.72 11.45 12.46
N PRO A 524 5.42 12.13 11.33
CA PRO A 524 4.06 12.63 11.04
C PRO A 524 3.03 11.50 10.79
N ALA A 525 3.51 10.31 10.42
CA ALA A 525 2.70 9.09 10.34
C ALA A 525 3.60 7.88 10.60
N LYS A 526 3.30 7.08 11.63
CA LYS A 526 4.09 5.90 12.01
C LYS A 526 3.78 4.73 11.08
N SER A 527 4.73 4.36 10.22
CA SER A 527 4.61 3.14 9.39
C SER A 527 4.96 1.89 10.21
N ILE A 528 4.37 0.73 9.89
CA ILE A 528 4.69 -0.53 10.58
C ILE A 528 6.19 -0.87 10.55
N GLN A 529 6.91 -0.49 9.48
CA GLN A 529 8.37 -0.68 9.40
C GLN A 529 9.12 0.24 10.37
N LEU A 530 8.64 1.46 10.62
CA LEU A 530 9.20 2.36 11.63
C LEU A 530 8.92 1.84 13.04
N ILE A 531 7.69 1.39 13.31
CA ILE A 531 7.28 0.76 14.58
C ILE A 531 8.17 -0.46 14.87
N VAL A 532 8.29 -1.41 13.93
CA VAL A 532 9.18 -2.58 14.07
C VAL A 532 10.64 -2.19 14.30
N THR A 533 11.16 -1.18 13.59
CA THR A 533 12.56 -0.75 13.74
C THR A 533 12.84 -0.15 15.11
N TYR A 534 11.85 0.53 15.70
CA TYR A 534 11.93 1.12 17.03
C TYR A 534 11.67 0.10 18.15
N LEU A 535 10.69 -0.80 17.99
CA LEU A 535 10.51 -1.97 18.86
C LEU A 535 11.76 -2.84 18.91
N ASP A 536 12.40 -3.09 17.76
CA ASP A 536 13.67 -3.84 17.65
C ASP A 536 14.82 -3.11 18.36
N TYR A 537 14.74 -1.79 18.51
CA TYR A 537 15.69 -1.04 19.34
C TYR A 537 15.42 -1.26 20.82
N ILE A 538 14.18 -1.02 21.26
CA ILE A 538 13.76 -1.13 22.67
C ILE A 538 13.99 -2.54 23.22
N SER A 539 13.69 -3.59 22.44
CA SER A 539 13.82 -5.01 22.82
C SER A 539 15.20 -5.49 23.25
N LYS A 540 16.24 -4.64 23.12
CA LYS A 540 17.60 -4.89 23.60
C LYS A 540 17.87 -4.34 25.00
N TRP A 541 17.13 -3.32 25.42
CA TRP A 541 17.43 -2.50 26.59
C TRP A 541 16.30 -2.56 27.63
N ASP A 542 15.05 -2.56 27.18
CA ASP A 542 13.87 -2.59 28.04
C ASP A 542 12.82 -3.52 27.46
N THR A 543 12.64 -4.68 28.08
CA THR A 543 11.67 -5.68 27.66
C THR A 543 10.25 -5.32 28.08
N VAL A 544 10.07 -4.61 29.21
CA VAL A 544 8.75 -4.17 29.68
C VAL A 544 8.19 -3.11 28.74
N ARG A 545 8.96 -2.06 28.46
CA ARG A 545 8.55 -1.00 27.52
C ARG A 545 8.35 -1.50 26.10
N PHE A 546 9.02 -2.59 25.71
CA PHE A 546 8.74 -3.27 24.44
C PHE A 546 7.31 -3.81 24.38
N PHE A 547 6.83 -4.50 25.42
CA PHE A 547 5.47 -5.06 25.45
C PHE A 547 4.40 -3.98 25.60
N GLU A 548 4.66 -2.95 26.40
CA GLU A 548 3.79 -1.75 26.47
C GLU A 548 3.64 -1.11 25.09
N LEU A 549 4.75 -0.80 24.41
CA LEU A 549 4.70 -0.13 23.12
C LEU A 549 4.14 -1.04 22.01
N TYR A 550 4.36 -2.36 22.08
CA TYR A 550 3.69 -3.32 21.18
C TYR A 550 2.17 -3.23 21.37
N LYS A 551 1.68 -3.16 22.62
CA LYS A 551 0.26 -2.95 22.89
C LYS A 551 -0.23 -1.60 22.35
N GLU A 552 0.41 -0.48 22.72
CA GLU A 552 0.03 0.89 22.32
C GLU A 552 -0.02 1.14 20.80
N GLU A 553 0.84 0.47 20.02
CA GLU A 553 1.05 0.74 18.59
C GLU A 553 0.52 -0.36 17.67
N ILE A 554 0.32 -1.58 18.18
CA ILE A 554 -0.22 -2.73 17.43
C ILE A 554 -1.63 -3.06 17.92
N LEU A 555 -1.79 -3.49 19.17
CA LEU A 555 -3.07 -4.02 19.68
C LEU A 555 -4.14 -2.94 19.89
N ASP A 556 -3.84 -1.87 20.62
CA ASP A 556 -4.79 -0.81 20.99
C ASP A 556 -5.21 0.06 19.79
N ARG A 557 -4.71 -0.27 18.58
CA ARG A 557 -5.07 0.36 17.31
C ARG A 557 -5.65 -0.63 16.29
N ASP A 558 -5.97 -1.85 16.72
CA ASP A 558 -6.48 -2.95 15.90
C ASP A 558 -5.60 -3.24 14.66
N HIS A 559 -4.28 -3.17 14.82
CA HIS A 559 -3.33 -3.53 13.77
C HIS A 559 -2.89 -5.00 13.90
N LEU A 560 -2.84 -5.78 12.81
CA LEU A 560 -2.16 -7.08 12.84
C LEU A 560 -0.64 -6.87 12.79
N PRO A 561 0.14 -7.62 13.60
CA PRO A 561 1.58 -7.73 13.41
C PRO A 561 1.90 -8.23 12.00
N ASN A 562 3.02 -7.76 11.44
CA ASN A 562 3.61 -8.41 10.26
C ASN A 562 4.61 -9.51 10.69
N ALA A 563 5.12 -10.28 9.74
CA ALA A 563 6.08 -11.37 10.02
C ALA A 563 7.35 -10.92 10.79
N ALA A 564 7.77 -9.65 10.65
CA ALA A 564 8.90 -9.10 11.41
C ALA A 564 8.48 -8.66 12.82
N CYS A 565 7.26 -8.14 13.01
CA CYS A 565 6.67 -7.91 14.34
C CYS A 565 6.61 -9.22 15.14
N LEU A 566 5.99 -10.27 14.58
CA LEU A 566 5.89 -11.56 15.26
C LEU A 566 7.26 -12.17 15.56
N LYS A 567 8.19 -12.13 14.60
CA LYS A 567 9.54 -12.65 14.82
C LYS A 567 10.21 -11.96 16.02
N LEU A 568 10.14 -10.64 16.06
CA LEU A 568 10.73 -9.83 17.12
C LEU A 568 10.03 -10.06 18.47
N LEU A 569 8.71 -10.23 18.46
CA LEU A 569 7.92 -10.58 19.64
C LEU A 569 8.39 -11.91 20.24
N LEU A 570 8.54 -12.96 19.42
CA LEU A 570 9.06 -14.26 19.83
C LEU A 570 10.50 -14.16 20.37
N GLU A 571 11.39 -13.46 19.66
CA GLU A 571 12.79 -13.26 20.05
C GLU A 571 12.96 -12.42 21.34
N THR A 572 11.96 -11.61 21.70
CA THR A 572 11.95 -10.81 22.93
C THR A 572 11.30 -11.56 24.08
N ALA A 573 10.16 -12.23 23.85
CA ALA A 573 9.52 -13.11 24.82
C ALA A 573 10.45 -14.23 25.31
N LYS A 574 11.29 -14.77 24.41
CA LYS A 574 12.32 -15.77 24.78
C LYS A 574 13.31 -15.29 25.87
N ARG A 575 13.45 -13.98 26.04
CA ARG A 575 14.39 -13.34 26.99
C ARG A 575 13.67 -12.67 28.17
N SER A 576 12.37 -12.88 28.31
CA SER A 576 11.48 -12.05 29.15
C SER A 576 10.44 -12.87 29.92
N GLU A 577 10.81 -14.05 30.44
CA GLU A 577 9.87 -15.02 31.04
C GLU A 577 8.91 -14.39 32.09
N ASP A 578 9.47 -13.65 33.05
CA ASP A 578 8.71 -13.04 34.15
C ASP A 578 7.86 -11.82 33.76
N VAL A 579 8.01 -11.29 32.54
CA VAL A 579 7.31 -10.09 32.11
C VAL A 579 5.84 -10.41 31.86
N LYS A 580 4.95 -9.84 32.70
CA LYS A 580 3.51 -9.90 32.51
C LYS A 580 3.09 -8.88 31.44
N VAL A 581 2.31 -9.36 30.48
CA VAL A 581 1.73 -8.62 29.36
C VAL A 581 0.21 -8.53 29.59
N SER A 582 -0.53 -7.89 28.66
CA SER A 582 -1.99 -7.76 28.74
C SER A 582 -2.66 -9.09 29.10
N ASP A 583 -3.75 -8.98 29.86
CA ASP A 583 -4.57 -10.11 30.32
C ASP A 583 -3.84 -11.02 31.34
N ASN A 584 -2.79 -10.48 32.00
CA ASN A 584 -1.92 -11.17 32.96
C ASN A 584 -1.14 -12.38 32.40
N LEU A 585 -1.05 -12.51 31.08
CA LEU A 585 -0.24 -13.54 30.43
C LEU A 585 1.26 -13.25 30.59
N LEU A 586 2.06 -14.29 30.81
CA LEU A 586 3.51 -14.17 30.72
C LEU A 586 3.93 -13.94 29.27
N ALA A 587 5.04 -13.22 29.04
CA ALA A 587 5.50 -12.87 27.70
C ALA A 587 5.61 -14.05 26.72
N PRO A 588 6.09 -15.26 27.11
CA PRO A 588 6.07 -16.43 26.23
C PRO A 588 4.66 -16.84 25.83
N GLN A 589 3.71 -16.88 26.77
CA GLN A 589 2.30 -17.24 26.53
C GLN A 589 1.63 -16.24 25.59
N PHE A 590 1.84 -14.94 25.84
CA PHE A 590 1.36 -13.86 24.98
C PHE A 590 1.92 -13.97 23.56
N ALA A 591 3.23 -14.21 23.41
CA ALA A 591 3.86 -14.35 22.10
C ALA A 591 3.40 -15.61 21.33
N ILE A 592 3.10 -16.72 22.04
CA ILE A 592 2.51 -17.92 21.44
C ILE A 592 1.08 -17.64 20.96
N ARG A 593 0.24 -16.99 21.78
CA ARG A 593 -1.12 -16.58 21.42
C ARG A 593 -1.12 -15.68 20.18
N GLU A 594 -0.27 -14.66 20.18
CA GLU A 594 -0.09 -13.74 19.05
C GLU A 594 0.37 -14.47 17.79
N PHE A 595 1.29 -15.43 17.89
CA PHE A 595 1.70 -16.24 16.74
C PHE A 595 0.55 -17.08 16.19
N GLN A 596 -0.16 -17.81 17.05
CA GLN A 596 -1.27 -18.69 16.67
C GLN A 596 -2.44 -17.92 16.06
N GLY A 597 -2.78 -16.74 16.59
CA GLY A 597 -3.87 -15.91 16.07
C GLY A 597 -3.57 -15.23 14.73
N ASN A 598 -2.29 -14.98 14.41
CA ASN A 598 -1.89 -14.19 13.25
C ASN A 598 -1.29 -15.02 12.09
N VAL A 599 -0.79 -16.22 12.35
CA VAL A 599 -0.23 -17.13 11.33
C VAL A 599 -1.35 -17.97 10.70
N GLN A 600 -1.27 -18.23 9.40
CA GLN A 600 -2.26 -19.05 8.69
C GLN A 600 -2.42 -20.43 9.38
N ALA A 601 -3.65 -20.85 9.69
CA ALA A 601 -3.93 -22.19 10.19
C ALA A 601 -3.86 -23.27 9.09
N THR A 602 -4.29 -22.92 7.87
CA THR A 602 -4.31 -23.81 6.70
C THR A 602 -3.93 -23.03 5.43
N ALA A 603 -3.62 -23.75 4.34
CA ALA A 603 -3.32 -23.14 3.03
C ALA A 603 -4.46 -22.25 2.45
N LYS A 604 -5.68 -22.33 3.01
CA LYS A 604 -6.85 -21.53 2.58
C LYS A 604 -7.23 -20.41 3.55
N SER A 605 -6.70 -20.40 4.77
CA SER A 605 -7.00 -19.36 5.77
C SER A 605 -6.21 -18.08 5.52
N TYR A 606 -6.79 -16.93 5.82
CA TYR A 606 -6.06 -15.67 5.94
C TYR A 606 -5.05 -15.74 7.10
N GLY A 607 -3.91 -15.08 6.95
CA GLY A 607 -2.84 -15.16 7.96
C GLY A 607 -1.47 -14.83 7.39
N ILE A 608 -0.51 -14.55 8.26
CA ILE A 608 0.89 -14.46 7.86
C ILE A 608 1.32 -15.85 7.38
N SER A 609 1.78 -15.95 6.12
CA SER A 609 2.42 -17.16 5.62
C SER A 609 3.83 -17.27 6.19
N PRO A 610 4.11 -18.23 7.10
CA PRO A 610 5.34 -18.26 7.89
C PRO A 610 6.51 -18.80 7.07
N ARG A 611 7.69 -18.23 7.30
CA ARG A 611 8.96 -18.62 6.66
C ARG A 611 9.82 -19.44 7.61
N ASP A 612 10.84 -20.09 7.06
CA ASP A 612 11.88 -20.80 7.84
C ASP A 612 12.42 -19.99 9.03
N ASP A 613 12.68 -18.68 8.86
CA ASP A 613 13.23 -17.83 9.91
C ASP A 613 12.22 -17.53 11.02
N LEU A 614 10.95 -17.33 10.67
CA LEU A 614 9.86 -17.13 11.64
C LEU A 614 9.51 -18.44 12.37
N TRP A 615 9.47 -19.58 11.64
CA TRP A 615 9.29 -20.90 12.24
C TRP A 615 10.40 -21.25 13.23
N LYS A 616 11.66 -20.98 12.91
CA LYS A 616 12.79 -21.23 13.82
C LYS A 616 12.69 -20.40 15.10
N SER A 617 12.26 -19.13 15.02
CA SER A 617 12.02 -18.30 16.19
C SER A 617 10.89 -18.88 17.07
N TYR A 618 9.81 -19.38 16.46
CA TYR A 618 8.70 -20.02 17.18
C TYR A 618 9.13 -21.34 17.84
N ILE A 619 9.76 -22.25 17.08
CA ILE A 619 10.31 -23.51 17.60
C ILE A 619 11.29 -23.25 18.75
N SER A 620 12.18 -22.26 18.63
CA SER A 620 13.14 -21.93 19.68
C SER A 620 12.49 -21.30 20.92
N LEU A 621 11.33 -20.63 20.80
CA LEU A 621 10.58 -20.14 21.96
C LEU A 621 9.92 -21.31 22.68
N LEU A 622 9.22 -22.17 21.95
CA LEU A 622 8.52 -23.32 22.52
C LEU A 622 9.46 -24.31 23.22
N ALA A 623 10.67 -24.48 22.69
CA ALA A 623 11.68 -25.39 23.24
C ALA A 623 12.48 -24.80 24.41
N GLU A 624 12.45 -23.49 24.65
CA GLU A 624 13.09 -22.89 25.83
C GLU A 624 12.23 -23.09 27.09
N PHE A 625 10.90 -23.17 26.91
CA PHE A 625 9.89 -23.22 27.98
C PHE A 625 9.04 -24.50 27.92
N ASP A 626 9.59 -25.59 27.37
CA ASP A 626 9.00 -26.94 27.31
C ASP A 626 7.52 -27.03 26.86
N TYR A 627 7.11 -26.22 25.88
CA TYR A 627 5.78 -26.29 25.24
C TYR A 627 5.67 -27.47 24.26
N VAL A 628 5.89 -28.70 24.77
CA VAL A 628 5.92 -29.96 24.02
C VAL A 628 4.61 -30.20 23.24
N SER A 629 3.47 -29.83 23.82
CA SER A 629 2.16 -29.93 23.17
C SER A 629 2.08 -29.11 21.88
N GLU A 630 2.66 -27.91 21.85
CA GLU A 630 2.70 -27.06 20.66
C GLU A 630 3.76 -27.53 19.66
N LEU A 631 4.94 -27.94 20.12
CA LEU A 631 5.99 -28.53 19.28
C LEU A 631 5.45 -29.74 18.48
N SER A 632 4.64 -30.59 19.12
CA SER A 632 4.03 -31.77 18.49
C SER A 632 3.10 -31.44 17.31
N LYS A 633 2.47 -30.26 17.31
CA LYS A 633 1.51 -29.82 16.29
C LYS A 633 2.19 -29.28 15.03
N ILE A 634 3.46 -28.84 15.11
CA ILE A 634 4.14 -28.10 14.04
C ILE A 634 4.20 -28.91 12.73
N MET A 635 4.52 -30.21 12.76
CA MET A 635 4.57 -31.01 11.54
C MET A 635 3.20 -31.13 10.87
N LYS A 636 2.12 -31.31 11.64
CA LYS A 636 0.75 -31.31 11.10
C LYS A 636 0.41 -29.95 10.49
N TRP A 637 0.73 -28.86 11.20
CA TRP A 637 0.48 -27.50 10.73
C TRP A 637 1.23 -27.20 9.42
N TRP A 638 2.47 -27.68 9.25
CA TRP A 638 3.19 -27.59 7.98
C TRP A 638 2.50 -28.35 6.84
N ILE A 639 1.91 -29.53 7.12
CA ILE A 639 1.13 -30.30 6.14
C ILE A 639 -0.15 -29.54 5.75
N ASP A 640 -0.91 -29.04 6.74
CA ASP A 640 -2.17 -28.30 6.53
C ASP A 640 -1.94 -26.97 5.77
N LEU A 641 -0.74 -26.41 5.85
CA LEU A 641 -0.27 -25.24 5.08
C LEU A 641 0.30 -25.57 3.69
N ASN A 642 0.51 -26.84 3.34
CA ASN A 642 1.38 -27.25 2.24
C ASN A 642 2.79 -26.61 2.29
N PHE A 643 3.27 -26.26 3.48
CA PHE A 643 4.56 -25.64 3.69
C PHE A 643 5.68 -26.63 3.37
N ARG A 644 6.74 -26.14 2.70
CA ARG A 644 7.94 -26.92 2.39
C ARG A 644 9.12 -26.38 3.22
N PRO A 645 9.32 -26.89 4.44
CA PRO A 645 10.42 -26.45 5.30
C PRO A 645 11.76 -26.76 4.65
N LYS A 646 12.74 -25.87 4.79
CA LYS A 646 14.13 -26.22 4.46
C LYS A 646 14.65 -27.25 5.45
N ARG A 647 15.59 -28.09 5.02
CA ARG A 647 16.33 -29.04 5.86
C ARG A 647 16.79 -28.46 7.20
N SER A 648 17.29 -27.22 7.19
CA SER A 648 17.74 -26.52 8.41
C SER A 648 16.62 -26.16 9.40
N THR A 649 15.37 -26.06 8.95
CA THR A 649 14.17 -25.80 9.77
C THR A 649 13.63 -27.10 10.35
N ILE A 650 13.68 -28.19 9.57
CA ILE A 650 13.42 -29.54 10.05
C ILE A 650 14.44 -29.91 11.14
N LEU A 651 15.73 -29.62 10.94
CA LEU A 651 16.78 -29.82 11.94
C LEU A 651 16.51 -29.04 13.24
N SER A 652 16.07 -27.78 13.15
CA SER A 652 15.68 -27.01 14.33
C SER A 652 14.56 -27.69 15.13
N LEU A 653 13.51 -28.20 14.46
CA LEU A 653 12.42 -28.92 15.14
C LEU A 653 12.89 -30.28 15.71
N LEU A 654 13.65 -31.07 14.95
CA LEU A 654 14.14 -32.37 15.41
C LEU A 654 15.07 -32.25 16.62
N ASN A 655 15.78 -31.12 16.76
CA ASN A 655 16.66 -30.86 17.90
C ASN A 655 15.89 -30.58 19.21
N THR A 656 14.60 -30.25 19.15
CA THR A 656 13.74 -30.07 20.34
C THR A 656 13.10 -31.38 20.81
N LEU A 657 13.29 -32.48 20.08
CA LEU A 657 12.72 -33.78 20.39
C LEU A 657 13.77 -34.71 21.02
N PRO A 658 13.35 -35.70 21.84
CA PRO A 658 14.24 -36.76 22.30
C PRO A 658 14.96 -37.44 21.12
N GLU A 659 16.26 -37.71 21.27
CA GLU A 659 17.13 -38.11 20.15
C GLU A 659 16.62 -39.36 19.42
N GLU A 660 16.16 -40.35 20.17
CA GLU A 660 15.59 -41.57 19.58
C GLU A 660 14.35 -41.31 18.73
N PHE A 661 13.55 -40.30 19.08
CA PHE A 661 12.33 -39.94 18.39
C PHE A 661 12.65 -39.20 17.09
N ALA A 662 13.63 -38.29 17.14
CA ALA A 662 14.18 -37.60 15.97
C ALA A 662 14.86 -38.57 14.99
N LEU A 663 15.68 -39.50 15.49
CA LEU A 663 16.34 -40.53 14.68
C LEU A 663 15.34 -41.51 14.06
N ARG A 664 14.24 -41.85 14.77
CA ARG A 664 13.13 -42.66 14.21
C ARG A 664 12.46 -41.94 13.04
N HIS A 665 12.14 -40.66 13.17
CA HIS A 665 11.55 -39.86 12.07
C HIS A 665 12.49 -39.79 10.86
N ILE A 666 13.76 -39.48 11.06
CA ILE A 666 14.75 -39.46 9.97
C ILE A 666 14.79 -40.81 9.24
N LYS A 667 14.93 -41.93 9.97
CA LYS A 667 14.98 -43.27 9.38
C LYS A 667 13.71 -43.62 8.60
N HIS A 668 12.53 -43.31 9.16
CA HIS A 668 11.24 -43.57 8.51
C HIS A 668 11.16 -42.90 7.13
N HIS A 669 11.43 -41.60 7.05
CA HIS A 669 11.33 -40.86 5.79
C HIS A 669 12.47 -41.19 4.80
N GLN A 670 13.66 -41.55 5.29
CA GLN A 670 14.75 -42.09 4.46
C GLN A 670 14.40 -43.40 3.75
N VAL A 671 13.55 -44.25 4.36
CA VAL A 671 13.07 -45.51 3.78
C VAL A 671 11.87 -45.26 2.86
N ALA A 672 10.93 -44.41 3.27
CA ALA A 672 9.67 -44.18 2.54
C ALA A 672 9.84 -43.57 1.13
N LYS A 673 10.92 -42.80 0.88
CA LYS A 673 11.35 -42.27 -0.43
C LYS A 673 10.23 -41.77 -1.36
N SER A 674 9.23 -41.07 -0.81
CA SER A 674 8.17 -40.48 -1.63
C SER A 674 8.68 -39.30 -2.44
N LYS A 675 8.33 -39.23 -3.74
CA LYS A 675 8.61 -38.06 -4.60
C LYS A 675 7.91 -36.76 -4.14
N LYS A 676 7.01 -36.84 -3.14
CA LYS A 676 6.31 -35.70 -2.53
C LYS A 676 6.79 -35.35 -1.12
N ASP A 677 7.78 -36.07 -0.57
CA ASP A 677 8.28 -35.83 0.79
C ASP A 677 9.10 -34.53 0.91
N TRP A 678 9.39 -34.10 2.14
CA TRP A 678 10.26 -32.97 2.44
C TRP A 678 11.75 -33.30 2.23
N ASP A 679 12.60 -32.27 2.18
CA ASP A 679 14.06 -32.43 2.10
C ASP A 679 14.66 -32.80 3.48
N TRP A 680 14.37 -34.02 3.92
CA TRP A 680 14.75 -34.55 5.23
C TRP A 680 16.28 -34.58 5.45
N PRO A 681 16.76 -34.17 6.64
CA PRO A 681 18.17 -34.30 7.00
C PRO A 681 18.57 -35.76 7.20
N THR A 682 19.85 -36.05 6.97
CA THR A 682 20.46 -37.32 7.35
C THR A 682 20.73 -37.41 8.85
N THR A 683 20.84 -38.63 9.37
CA THR A 683 21.26 -38.89 10.77
C THR A 683 22.63 -38.27 11.11
N ARG A 684 23.53 -38.19 10.12
CA ARG A 684 24.84 -37.53 10.23
C ARG A 684 24.71 -36.01 10.34
N GLU A 685 23.88 -35.38 9.49
CA GLU A 685 23.59 -33.93 9.59
C GLU A 685 22.92 -33.59 10.92
N PHE A 686 21.97 -34.41 11.39
CA PHE A 686 21.31 -34.22 12.68
C PHE A 686 22.28 -34.30 13.86
N ARG A 687 23.10 -35.36 13.96
CA ARG A 687 24.12 -35.46 15.02
C ARG A 687 25.11 -34.30 15.00
N ARG A 688 25.54 -33.86 13.80
CA ARG A 688 26.43 -32.70 13.64
C ARG A 688 25.75 -31.41 14.12
N PHE A 689 24.49 -31.19 13.75
CA PHE A 689 23.69 -30.03 14.19
C PHE A 689 23.50 -30.02 15.70
N LYS A 690 23.11 -31.16 16.29
CA LYS A 690 22.94 -31.32 17.74
C LYS A 690 24.25 -31.10 18.51
N TRP A 691 25.39 -31.55 17.98
CA TRP A 691 26.70 -31.30 18.59
C TRP A 691 27.03 -29.79 18.66
N PHE A 692 26.82 -29.05 17.56
CA PHE A 692 27.05 -27.60 17.52
C PHE A 692 26.12 -26.79 18.42
N HIS A 693 24.90 -27.25 18.68
CA HIS A 693 23.91 -26.53 19.49
C HIS A 693 23.78 -27.02 20.95
N GLY A 694 24.16 -28.26 21.24
CA GLY A 694 24.25 -28.80 22.61
C GLY A 694 25.53 -28.38 23.34
N SER A 695 26.59 -27.99 22.61
CA SER A 695 27.81 -27.45 23.23
C SER A 695 27.60 -26.09 23.91
N SER A 696 26.50 -25.39 23.59
CA SER A 696 26.13 -24.08 24.16
C SER A 696 25.23 -24.15 25.39
N SER A 697 24.81 -25.34 25.84
CA SER A 697 23.95 -25.53 27.03
C SER A 697 24.67 -26.16 28.23
N VAL A 698 26.00 -26.27 28.20
CA VAL A 698 26.84 -26.86 29.28
C VAL A 698 27.59 -25.76 30.07
N SER A 699 27.15 -24.51 29.96
CA SER A 699 27.71 -23.36 30.68
C SER A 699 26.63 -22.43 31.23
N ARG A 700 25.66 -23.03 31.95
CA ARG A 700 24.76 -22.39 32.92
C ARG A 700 24.58 -23.34 34.09
#